data_AF-A0A936TDA3-F1
#
_entry.id   AF-A0A936TDA3-F1
#
_cell.length_a   1.000
_cell.length_b   1.000
_cell.length_c   1.000
_cell.angle_alpha   90.00
_cell.angle_beta   90.00
_cell.angle_gamma   90.00
#
_symmetry.space_group_name_H-M   'P 1'
#
loop_
_entity.id
_entity.type
_entity.pdbx_description
1 polymer ?
#
loop_
_entity_poly.entity_id
_entity_poly.type
_entity_poly.pdbx_seq_one_letter_code
_entity_poly.pdbx_strand_id
1 'polypeptide(L)'
;MAVLLDQIVAEHRDENAIVDSRGATTWGQLNERVERLVHALRDRGLTSGDCVMAMLGNQAEAIEVALACAHGGWLLVPVNWHWVADEVAYVLGDTAAAAIVVDRRWIDVVADALVAEHANRPGALIVVDGTADGFEDYRRVVASGAPGEIADAERGGPMFYTSGTTGRPKGVRSALGAVGGPPEVLTLIAHALAPAMELSTADGGTQLVCGPIYHSAQWVFAHFALICGDTVVLQHRFDAGELLALIDEHHVTNTHLVPTQMMRLIELPRTRWESFSGASLRSIIHGAAACPPQLKRDMIEAVGPIVTEYYGGTEGGFISVITAEEWLERPGSVGKALPSFELALLDDRGEPVPQGQPGQVWFRSLLGSDFEYHNAPEKTASAHRDGFGTLGDVGWVDEDGYLYLSGRTIDMIVSGGVNIYPAEIEAVLADHPAIADVAVFAVPDDAMGESVHAAVSLTDGSRWSEETEAEAVAWCRKRMAGYKCPRSFETHDALPRSAAGKLLKAPLRAAWWDDAESPAEYWEGKYLERPQLWSGKVNPVLAANAAELTPGRALDLGCGEGGDALWLAEQGWDVTAVDISRTALDRGAAQADARGLADRIDWQRHELGDSFPEGNYDLVSAQFLHSAGALARTDILRRAAGAVAPGGTLLIVSHAEFPPWAEVSEDAPGLPEPADDLADLDVDPTDWDVQRCDTAERQATGPNGQEATLVDGVIALRRRTS
;
A
#
# COMPACT_ATOMS: atom_id res chain seq x y z
N MET A 1 8.35 -30.44 -24.08
CA MET A 1 7.65 -29.17 -24.30
C MET A 1 6.96 -28.78 -23.02
N ALA A 2 6.76 -27.49 -22.82
CA ALA A 2 6.03 -26.97 -21.67
C ALA A 2 4.54 -27.27 -21.92
N VAL A 3 4.04 -28.35 -21.32
CA VAL A 3 2.77 -29.00 -21.68
C VAL A 3 1.56 -28.07 -21.84
N LEU A 4 1.51 -26.97 -21.08
CA LEU A 4 0.45 -25.95 -21.19
C LEU A 4 0.46 -25.21 -22.54
N LEU A 5 1.58 -25.20 -23.24
CA LEU A 5 1.81 -24.52 -24.51
C LEU A 5 1.93 -25.48 -25.70
N ASP A 6 2.02 -26.79 -25.47
CA ASP A 6 2.42 -27.77 -26.49
C ASP A 6 1.59 -27.72 -27.76
N GLN A 7 0.27 -27.70 -27.60
CA GLN A 7 -0.66 -27.64 -28.73
C GLN A 7 -0.49 -26.33 -29.51
N ILE A 8 -0.40 -25.20 -28.81
CA ILE A 8 -0.25 -23.87 -29.43
C ILE A 8 1.10 -23.78 -30.16
N VAL A 9 2.18 -24.27 -29.55
CA VAL A 9 3.52 -24.25 -30.15
C VAL A 9 3.59 -25.15 -31.39
N ALA A 10 2.83 -26.26 -31.42
CA ALA A 10 2.76 -27.12 -32.59
C ALA A 10 2.10 -26.44 -33.80
N GLU A 11 1.16 -25.53 -33.56
CA GLU A 11 0.35 -24.86 -34.60
C GLU A 11 0.89 -23.46 -34.96
N HIS A 12 1.38 -22.71 -33.97
CA HIS A 12 1.66 -21.26 -34.04
C HIS A 12 3.10 -20.90 -33.61
N ARG A 13 4.06 -21.82 -33.76
CA ARG A 13 5.44 -21.70 -33.23
C ARG A 13 6.11 -20.34 -33.44
N ASP A 14 5.98 -19.78 -34.63
CA ASP A 14 6.68 -18.58 -35.07
C ASP A 14 5.84 -17.29 -34.91
N GLU A 15 4.60 -17.42 -34.41
CA GLU A 15 3.73 -16.29 -34.11
C GLU A 15 4.04 -15.71 -32.71
N ASN A 16 3.62 -14.46 -32.49
CA ASN A 16 3.89 -13.76 -31.23
C ASN A 16 3.02 -14.33 -30.10
N ALA A 17 3.66 -14.74 -29.00
CA ALA A 17 2.98 -15.08 -27.76
C ALA A 17 2.87 -13.86 -26.85
N ILE A 18 3.96 -13.09 -26.74
CA ILE A 18 4.06 -11.93 -25.87
C ILE A 18 4.62 -10.75 -26.66
N VAL A 19 4.02 -9.58 -26.50
CA VAL A 19 4.56 -8.31 -26.99
C VAL A 19 4.66 -7.34 -25.81
N ASP A 20 5.84 -6.78 -25.58
CA ASP A 20 6.06 -5.75 -24.58
C ASP A 20 6.96 -4.62 -25.13
N SER A 21 7.31 -3.64 -24.29
CA SER A 21 8.17 -2.51 -24.68
C SER A 21 9.57 -2.90 -25.19
N ARG A 22 10.02 -4.15 -24.98
CA ARG A 22 11.34 -4.68 -25.38
C ARG A 22 11.27 -5.50 -26.66
N GLY A 23 10.06 -5.79 -27.15
CA GLY A 23 9.82 -6.47 -28.41
C GLY A 23 8.84 -7.64 -28.28
N ALA A 24 8.90 -8.54 -29.25
CA ALA A 24 8.04 -9.71 -29.31
C ALA A 24 8.80 -10.99 -28.93
N THR A 25 8.15 -11.86 -28.17
CA THR A 25 8.58 -13.24 -27.90
C THR A 25 7.59 -14.19 -28.58
N THR A 26 8.08 -15.07 -29.45
CA THR A 26 7.23 -16.05 -30.14
C THR A 26 6.84 -17.20 -29.22
N TRP A 27 5.78 -17.94 -29.56
CA TRP A 27 5.37 -19.14 -28.82
C TRP A 27 6.50 -20.15 -28.65
N GLY A 28 7.26 -20.37 -29.71
CA GLY A 28 8.40 -21.26 -29.70
C GLY A 28 9.59 -20.79 -28.85
N GLN A 29 9.79 -19.48 -28.72
CA GLN A 29 10.79 -18.89 -27.83
C GLN A 29 10.33 -18.96 -26.38
N LEU A 30 9.06 -18.66 -26.10
CA LEU A 30 8.45 -18.75 -24.79
C LEU A 30 8.57 -20.18 -24.23
N ASN A 31 8.21 -21.19 -25.04
CA ASN A 31 8.35 -22.60 -24.66
C ASN A 31 9.80 -22.94 -24.28
N GLU A 32 10.78 -22.60 -25.13
CA GLU A 32 12.18 -22.93 -24.85
C GLU A 32 12.68 -22.25 -23.58
N ARG A 33 12.30 -20.99 -23.33
CA ARG A 33 12.70 -20.26 -22.12
C ARG A 33 12.08 -20.87 -20.87
N VAL A 34 10.81 -21.28 -20.92
CA VAL A 34 10.11 -21.95 -19.82
C VAL A 34 10.75 -23.31 -19.52
N GLU A 35 10.99 -24.16 -20.52
CA GLU A 35 11.68 -25.45 -20.36
C GLU A 35 13.03 -25.28 -19.66
N ARG A 36 13.83 -24.34 -20.17
CA ARG A 36 15.15 -24.07 -19.61
C ARG A 36 15.10 -23.49 -18.20
N LEU A 37 14.17 -22.57 -17.92
CA LEU A 37 14.01 -21.99 -16.61
C LEU A 37 13.64 -23.05 -15.56
N VAL A 38 12.75 -23.99 -15.93
CA VAL A 38 12.40 -25.12 -15.05
C VAL A 38 13.63 -25.98 -14.75
N HIS A 39 14.39 -26.39 -15.75
CA HIS A 39 15.61 -27.18 -15.52
C HIS A 39 16.65 -26.41 -14.69
N ALA A 40 16.87 -25.13 -15.00
CA ALA A 40 17.83 -24.29 -14.29
C ALA A 40 17.48 -24.10 -12.80
N LEU A 41 16.20 -23.96 -12.47
CA LEU A 41 15.75 -23.82 -11.08
C LEU A 41 15.79 -25.17 -10.34
N ARG A 42 15.49 -26.30 -11.00
CA ARG A 42 15.68 -27.64 -10.41
C ARG A 42 17.15 -27.94 -10.11
N ASP A 43 18.05 -27.54 -11.00
CA ASP A 43 19.51 -27.66 -10.77
C ASP A 43 19.99 -26.82 -9.58
N ARG A 44 19.23 -25.79 -9.20
CA ARG A 44 19.45 -24.97 -8.00
C ARG A 44 18.76 -25.53 -6.74
N GLY A 45 18.17 -26.72 -6.85
CA GLY A 45 17.62 -27.48 -5.72
C GLY A 45 16.14 -27.27 -5.46
N LEU A 46 15.41 -26.56 -6.34
CA LEU A 46 13.96 -26.42 -6.18
C LEU A 46 13.24 -27.76 -6.41
N THR A 47 12.27 -28.03 -5.55
CA THR A 47 11.45 -29.24 -5.52
C THR A 47 9.95 -28.89 -5.52
N SER A 48 9.07 -29.86 -5.77
CA SER A 48 7.62 -29.59 -5.76
C SER A 48 7.16 -29.06 -4.40
N GLY A 49 6.35 -28.01 -4.45
CA GLY A 49 5.82 -27.29 -3.28
C GLY A 49 6.61 -26.03 -2.91
N ASP A 50 7.83 -25.85 -3.42
CA ASP A 50 8.66 -24.68 -3.11
C ASP A 50 8.04 -23.38 -3.62
N CYS A 51 8.27 -22.28 -2.89
CA CYS A 51 7.84 -20.94 -3.30
C CYS A 51 8.91 -20.22 -4.11
N VAL A 52 8.48 -19.58 -5.21
CA VAL A 52 9.28 -18.68 -6.04
C VAL A 52 8.67 -17.28 -5.96
N MET A 53 9.35 -16.36 -5.28
CA MET A 53 8.93 -14.96 -5.21
C MET A 53 9.31 -14.23 -6.49
N ALA A 54 8.42 -13.38 -6.99
CA ALA A 54 8.62 -12.62 -8.21
C ALA A 54 8.24 -11.14 -8.00
N MET A 55 9.24 -10.26 -7.92
CA MET A 55 9.06 -8.80 -7.89
C MET A 55 9.42 -8.25 -9.28
N LEU A 56 8.51 -8.44 -10.22
CA LEU A 56 8.71 -8.20 -11.65
C LEU A 56 7.63 -7.28 -12.21
N GLY A 57 8.01 -6.44 -13.18
CA GLY A 57 7.08 -5.55 -13.88
C GLY A 57 6.27 -6.28 -14.95
N ASN A 58 5.45 -5.52 -15.67
CA ASN A 58 4.77 -6.03 -16.87
C ASN A 58 5.79 -6.22 -18.01
N GLN A 59 6.35 -7.43 -18.09
CA GLN A 59 7.38 -7.83 -19.06
C GLN A 59 7.36 -9.35 -19.28
N ALA A 60 7.96 -9.81 -20.37
CA ALA A 60 7.99 -11.23 -20.74
C ALA A 60 8.52 -12.14 -19.62
N GLU A 61 9.55 -11.71 -18.88
CA GLU A 61 10.15 -12.50 -17.80
C GLU A 61 9.15 -12.83 -16.67
N ALA A 62 8.16 -11.97 -16.42
CA ALA A 62 7.12 -12.25 -15.42
C ALA A 62 6.23 -13.43 -15.84
N ILE A 63 5.90 -13.52 -17.13
CA ILE A 63 5.16 -14.64 -17.72
C ILE A 63 6.02 -15.90 -17.72
N GLU A 64 7.28 -15.79 -18.13
CA GLU A 64 8.22 -16.92 -18.16
C GLU A 64 8.39 -17.56 -16.79
N VAL A 65 8.58 -16.76 -15.73
CA VAL A 65 8.69 -17.24 -14.34
C VAL A 65 7.40 -17.91 -13.88
N ALA A 66 6.24 -17.33 -14.17
CA ALA A 66 4.97 -17.88 -13.76
C ALA A 66 4.64 -19.21 -14.46
N LEU A 67 4.91 -19.30 -15.77
CA LEU A 67 4.78 -20.56 -16.51
C LEU A 67 5.80 -21.60 -16.04
N ALA A 68 7.03 -21.21 -15.70
CA ALA A 68 7.99 -22.13 -15.11
C ALA A 68 7.48 -22.68 -13.77
N CYS A 69 6.89 -21.85 -12.91
CA CYS A 69 6.25 -22.32 -11.68
C CYS A 69 5.10 -23.30 -11.95
N ALA A 70 4.26 -23.00 -12.94
CA ALA A 70 3.13 -23.85 -13.33
C ALA A 70 3.53 -25.25 -13.81
N HIS A 71 4.74 -25.41 -14.36
CA HIS A 71 5.28 -26.70 -14.82
C HIS A 71 6.26 -27.36 -13.83
N GLY A 72 6.91 -26.55 -12.98
CA GLY A 72 7.93 -27.01 -12.04
C GLY A 72 7.38 -27.58 -10.73
N GLY A 73 6.06 -27.48 -10.50
CA GLY A 73 5.43 -27.84 -9.23
C GLY A 73 5.60 -26.77 -8.15
N TRP A 74 5.82 -25.51 -8.53
CA TRP A 74 6.15 -24.43 -7.59
C TRP A 74 5.00 -23.47 -7.36
N LEU A 75 5.00 -22.86 -6.17
CA LEU A 75 4.11 -21.76 -5.84
C LEU A 75 4.74 -20.45 -6.30
N LEU A 76 4.14 -19.81 -7.30
CA LEU A 76 4.50 -18.45 -7.66
C LEU A 76 3.97 -17.50 -6.59
N VAL A 77 4.82 -16.63 -6.06
CA VAL A 77 4.43 -15.56 -5.13
C VAL A 77 4.74 -14.21 -5.78
N PRO A 78 3.78 -13.62 -6.53
CA PRO A 78 3.98 -12.30 -7.12
C PRO A 78 3.99 -11.23 -6.02
N VAL A 79 5.00 -10.38 -6.05
CA VAL A 79 5.25 -9.37 -5.02
C VAL A 79 4.95 -7.99 -5.59
N ASN A 80 4.21 -7.19 -4.80
CA ASN A 80 3.95 -5.80 -5.14
C ASN A 80 5.26 -5.00 -5.08
N TRP A 81 5.64 -4.37 -6.19
CA TRP A 81 6.88 -3.62 -6.25
C TRP A 81 6.89 -2.28 -5.51
N HIS A 82 5.75 -1.85 -4.95
CA HIS A 82 5.67 -0.71 -4.04
C HIS A 82 5.91 -1.10 -2.58
N TRP A 83 6.04 -2.39 -2.28
CA TRP A 83 6.32 -2.83 -0.92
C TRP A 83 7.69 -2.40 -0.46
N VAL A 84 7.79 -2.10 0.83
CA VAL A 84 9.05 -1.78 1.49
C VAL A 84 9.78 -3.06 1.92
N ALA A 85 11.05 -2.93 2.32
CA ALA A 85 11.90 -4.06 2.67
C ALA A 85 11.30 -4.96 3.76
N ASP A 86 10.67 -4.40 4.81
CA ASP A 86 10.05 -5.20 5.87
C ASP A 86 8.89 -6.07 5.36
N GLU A 87 8.01 -5.51 4.51
CA GLU A 87 6.90 -6.26 3.92
C GLU A 87 7.42 -7.41 3.03
N VAL A 88 8.48 -7.18 2.28
CA VAL A 88 9.14 -8.21 1.46
C VAL A 88 9.81 -9.26 2.35
N ALA A 89 10.48 -8.85 3.43
CA ALA A 89 11.12 -9.74 4.40
C ALA A 89 10.10 -10.64 5.11
N TYR A 90 8.95 -10.08 5.50
CA TYR A 90 7.84 -10.84 6.05
C TYR A 90 7.36 -11.93 5.10
N VAL A 91 7.14 -11.62 3.82
CA VAL A 91 6.68 -12.62 2.84
C VAL A 91 7.78 -13.64 2.54
N LEU A 92 9.05 -13.24 2.51
CA LEU A 92 10.19 -14.18 2.42
C LEU A 92 10.16 -15.20 3.57
N GLY A 93 9.93 -14.73 4.81
CA GLY A 93 9.81 -15.57 5.99
C GLY A 93 8.57 -16.48 5.96
N ASP A 94 7.39 -15.91 5.67
CA ASP A 94 6.11 -16.65 5.69
C ASP A 94 6.04 -17.73 4.61
N THR A 95 6.63 -17.47 3.44
CA THR A 95 6.67 -18.44 2.33
C THR A 95 7.84 -19.41 2.41
N ALA A 96 8.87 -19.10 3.21
CA ALA A 96 10.16 -19.76 3.16
C ALA A 96 10.68 -19.92 1.72
N ALA A 97 10.59 -18.85 0.91
CA ALA A 97 10.87 -18.89 -0.52
C ALA A 97 12.21 -19.53 -0.87
N ALA A 98 12.20 -20.48 -1.80
CA ALA A 98 13.39 -21.17 -2.29
C ALA A 98 14.14 -20.32 -3.33
N ALA A 99 13.41 -19.47 -4.07
CA ALA A 99 13.97 -18.54 -5.03
C ALA A 99 13.27 -17.18 -4.99
N ILE A 100 14.01 -16.12 -5.36
CA ILE A 100 13.44 -14.81 -5.71
C ILE A 100 13.96 -14.36 -7.06
N VAL A 101 13.04 -13.90 -7.91
CA VAL A 101 13.33 -13.24 -9.19
C VAL A 101 12.88 -11.79 -9.08
N VAL A 102 13.82 -10.86 -9.23
CA VAL A 102 13.58 -9.44 -9.03
C VAL A 102 14.04 -8.63 -10.23
N ASP A 103 13.28 -7.61 -10.59
CA ASP A 103 13.71 -6.64 -11.57
C ASP A 103 14.81 -5.75 -10.99
N ARG A 104 15.85 -5.41 -11.79
CA ARG A 104 16.94 -4.55 -11.32
C ARG A 104 16.45 -3.22 -10.72
N ARG A 105 15.27 -2.72 -11.09
CA ARG A 105 14.67 -1.50 -10.53
C ARG A 105 14.31 -1.58 -9.04
N TRP A 106 14.07 -2.78 -8.50
CA TRP A 106 13.63 -2.99 -7.11
C TRP A 106 14.59 -3.88 -6.32
N ILE A 107 15.79 -4.07 -6.85
CA ILE A 107 16.84 -4.90 -6.26
C ILE A 107 17.26 -4.44 -4.87
N ASP A 108 17.32 -3.13 -4.62
CA ASP A 108 17.80 -2.58 -3.36
C ASP A 108 16.83 -2.92 -2.22
N VAL A 109 15.51 -2.78 -2.48
CA VAL A 109 14.45 -3.20 -1.54
C VAL A 109 14.56 -4.69 -1.21
N VAL A 110 14.84 -5.54 -2.20
CA VAL A 110 15.03 -6.98 -1.97
C VAL A 110 16.34 -7.26 -1.24
N ALA A 111 17.43 -6.55 -1.54
CA ALA A 111 18.71 -6.71 -0.85
C ALA A 111 18.59 -6.37 0.65
N ASP A 112 17.86 -5.29 0.97
CA ASP A 112 17.56 -4.88 2.35
C ASP A 112 16.65 -5.91 3.04
N ALA A 113 15.64 -6.42 2.34
CA ALA A 113 14.77 -7.46 2.87
C ALA A 113 15.54 -8.76 3.20
N LEU A 114 16.55 -9.13 2.39
CA LEU A 114 17.34 -10.36 2.58
C LEU A 114 18.28 -10.32 3.79
N VAL A 115 18.50 -9.16 4.41
CA VAL A 115 19.33 -9.02 5.62
C VAL A 115 18.50 -8.79 6.89
N ALA A 116 17.18 -8.67 6.78
CA ALA A 116 16.28 -8.54 7.92
C ALA A 116 16.22 -9.84 8.77
N GLU A 117 16.05 -9.70 10.09
CA GLU A 117 16.11 -10.82 11.05
C GLU A 117 15.08 -11.93 10.78
N HIS A 118 13.91 -11.56 10.27
CA HIS A 118 12.80 -12.48 9.98
C HIS A 118 12.82 -13.04 8.55
N ALA A 119 13.78 -12.65 7.70
CA ALA A 119 13.86 -13.12 6.33
C ALA A 119 14.51 -14.52 6.25
N ASN A 120 13.84 -15.45 5.57
CA ASN A 120 14.52 -16.67 5.12
C ASN A 120 15.25 -16.38 3.81
N ARG A 121 16.57 -16.54 3.77
CA ARG A 121 17.36 -16.26 2.57
C ARG A 121 17.16 -17.36 1.51
N PRO A 122 16.60 -17.06 0.33
CA PRO A 122 16.42 -18.04 -0.72
C PRO A 122 17.74 -18.60 -1.24
N GLY A 123 17.72 -19.85 -1.71
CA GLY A 123 18.88 -20.52 -2.30
C GLY A 123 19.23 -19.98 -3.69
N ALA A 124 18.24 -19.43 -4.42
CA ALA A 124 18.43 -18.80 -5.72
C ALA A 124 17.99 -17.33 -5.68
N LEU A 125 18.93 -16.42 -5.93
CA LEU A 125 18.70 -14.98 -6.03
C LEU A 125 18.95 -14.56 -7.48
N ILE A 126 17.92 -14.11 -8.18
CA ILE A 126 17.98 -13.88 -9.63
C ILE A 126 17.53 -12.47 -9.94
N VAL A 127 18.31 -11.74 -10.75
CA VAL A 127 18.00 -10.38 -11.19
C VAL A 127 17.74 -10.33 -12.70
N VAL A 128 16.65 -9.66 -13.10
CA VAL A 128 16.34 -9.35 -14.50
C VAL A 128 17.01 -8.03 -14.87
N ASP A 129 17.53 -7.96 -16.10
CA ASP A 129 18.26 -6.81 -16.68
C ASP A 129 19.55 -6.39 -15.98
N GLY A 130 20.45 -7.35 -15.78
CA GLY A 130 21.84 -7.06 -15.45
C GLY A 130 22.41 -7.99 -14.40
N THR A 131 23.41 -7.48 -13.69
CA THR A 131 24.09 -8.20 -12.60
C THR A 131 24.03 -7.37 -11.34
N ALA A 132 23.84 -8.02 -10.19
CA ALA A 132 23.91 -7.39 -8.88
C ALA A 132 24.66 -8.32 -7.92
N ASP A 133 25.29 -7.75 -6.89
CA ASP A 133 26.09 -8.53 -5.95
C ASP A 133 25.23 -9.54 -5.20
N GLY A 134 25.60 -10.81 -5.27
CA GLY A 134 24.83 -11.91 -4.69
C GLY A 134 23.65 -12.39 -5.53
N PHE A 135 23.38 -11.80 -6.70
CA PHE A 135 22.33 -12.21 -7.62
C PHE A 135 22.89 -12.73 -8.95
N GLU A 136 22.29 -13.79 -9.47
CA GLU A 136 22.56 -14.30 -10.80
C GLU A 136 21.75 -13.53 -11.86
N ASP A 137 22.35 -13.27 -13.03
CA ASP A 137 21.64 -12.67 -14.16
C ASP A 137 20.61 -13.67 -14.73
N TYR A 138 19.36 -13.24 -14.87
CA TYR A 138 18.24 -14.06 -15.34
C TYR A 138 18.53 -14.77 -16.67
N ARG A 139 19.12 -14.07 -17.65
CA ARG A 139 19.40 -14.65 -18.97
C ARG A 139 20.45 -15.75 -18.88
N ARG A 140 21.46 -15.61 -18.01
CA ARG A 140 22.44 -16.66 -17.73
C ARG A 140 21.81 -17.86 -17.01
N VAL A 141 20.88 -17.62 -16.08
CA VAL A 141 20.12 -18.69 -15.41
C VAL A 141 19.34 -19.50 -16.45
N VAL A 142 18.54 -18.85 -17.29
CA VAL A 142 17.80 -19.53 -18.37
C VAL A 142 18.76 -20.24 -19.32
N ALA A 143 19.86 -19.62 -19.74
CA ALA A 143 20.83 -20.27 -20.63
C ALA A 143 21.53 -21.50 -20.01
N SER A 144 21.59 -21.60 -18.68
CA SER A 144 22.20 -22.73 -17.97
C SER A 144 21.32 -23.99 -17.97
N GLY A 145 20.00 -23.84 -18.12
CA GLY A 145 19.07 -24.96 -18.14
C GLY A 145 19.13 -25.76 -19.45
N ALA A 146 18.97 -27.08 -19.34
CA ALA A 146 18.84 -27.95 -20.50
C ALA A 146 17.60 -27.57 -21.33
N PRO A 147 17.67 -27.57 -22.68
CA PRO A 147 16.47 -27.47 -23.51
C PRO A 147 15.70 -28.79 -23.54
N GLY A 148 14.43 -28.76 -23.92
CA GLY A 148 13.61 -29.95 -24.16
C GLY A 148 12.62 -30.26 -23.05
N GLU A 149 11.95 -31.40 -23.18
CA GLU A 149 10.78 -31.77 -22.38
C GLU A 149 11.01 -31.89 -20.88
N ILE A 150 10.04 -31.38 -20.12
CA ILE A 150 9.95 -31.50 -18.67
C ILE A 150 9.26 -32.83 -18.36
N ALA A 151 10.02 -33.93 -18.35
CA ALA A 151 9.51 -35.32 -18.31
C ALA A 151 8.67 -35.68 -17.05
N ASP A 152 8.72 -34.85 -16.02
CA ASP A 152 8.06 -34.94 -14.72
C ASP A 152 7.44 -33.59 -14.34
N ALA A 153 6.81 -32.92 -15.31
CA ALA A 153 6.11 -31.67 -15.04
C ALA A 153 5.00 -31.91 -14.01
N GLU A 154 4.97 -31.05 -12.99
CA GLU A 154 3.99 -31.09 -11.92
C GLU A 154 3.31 -29.73 -11.86
N ARG A 155 2.00 -29.75 -11.61
CA ARG A 155 1.24 -28.53 -11.50
C ARG A 155 1.75 -27.69 -10.34
N GLY A 156 2.16 -26.46 -10.65
CA GLY A 156 2.26 -25.37 -9.69
C GLY A 156 1.13 -24.36 -9.87
N GLY A 157 1.22 -23.23 -9.17
CA GLY A 157 0.20 -22.19 -9.25
C GLY A 157 0.54 -20.95 -8.42
N PRO A 158 -0.26 -19.87 -8.53
CA PRO A 158 0.01 -18.66 -7.77
C PRO A 158 -0.52 -18.75 -6.33
N MET A 159 0.22 -18.12 -5.42
CA MET A 159 -0.22 -17.76 -4.07
C MET A 159 -0.05 -16.26 -3.91
N PHE A 160 -1.15 -15.54 -4.11
CA PHE A 160 -1.17 -14.08 -4.06
C PHE A 160 -1.29 -13.60 -2.61
N TYR A 161 -0.48 -12.61 -2.24
CA TYR A 161 -0.62 -11.93 -0.97
C TYR A 161 -1.56 -10.73 -1.11
N THR A 162 -2.56 -10.66 -0.23
CA THR A 162 -3.52 -9.55 -0.20
C THR A 162 -3.32 -8.72 1.06
N SER A 163 -3.41 -7.39 0.91
CA SER A 163 -3.38 -6.46 2.05
C SER A 163 -4.63 -6.69 2.92
N GLY A 164 -4.46 -7.21 4.13
CA GLY A 164 -5.53 -7.29 5.11
C GLY A 164 -5.92 -5.89 5.61
N THR A 165 -7.13 -5.75 6.13
CA THR A 165 -7.62 -4.45 6.66
C THR A 165 -7.15 -4.17 8.09
N THR A 166 -6.42 -5.11 8.71
CA THR A 166 -6.05 -5.09 10.13
C THR A 166 -4.63 -5.60 10.41
N GLY A 167 -3.74 -5.69 9.41
CA GLY A 167 -2.34 -6.11 9.63
C GLY A 167 -1.60 -6.59 8.39
N ARG A 168 -0.53 -7.38 8.60
CA ARG A 168 0.37 -7.89 7.55
C ARG A 168 -0.35 -8.64 6.42
N PRO A 169 0.17 -8.59 5.18
CA PRO A 169 -0.40 -9.29 4.03
C PRO A 169 -0.64 -10.78 4.30
N LYS A 170 -1.68 -11.37 3.67
CA LYS A 170 -2.02 -12.79 3.82
C LYS A 170 -1.95 -13.49 2.47
N GLY A 171 -1.23 -14.61 2.41
CA GLY A 171 -1.14 -15.44 1.20
C GLY A 171 -2.42 -16.25 0.99
N VAL A 172 -3.06 -16.12 -0.17
CA VAL A 172 -4.29 -16.87 -0.49
C VAL A 172 -3.92 -18.15 -1.25
N ARG A 173 -4.29 -19.30 -0.71
CA ARG A 173 -4.22 -20.60 -1.41
C ARG A 173 -5.62 -21.00 -1.82
N SER A 174 -5.88 -20.99 -3.12
CA SER A 174 -7.15 -21.39 -3.73
C SER A 174 -6.94 -22.53 -4.73
N ALA A 175 -7.97 -22.91 -5.46
CA ALA A 175 -7.86 -23.92 -6.52
C ALA A 175 -6.78 -23.61 -7.56
N LEU A 176 -6.45 -22.33 -7.82
CA LEU A 176 -5.37 -21.95 -8.74
C LEU A 176 -3.98 -22.26 -8.17
N GLY A 177 -3.80 -22.11 -6.86
CA GLY A 177 -2.54 -22.34 -6.14
C GLY A 177 -2.33 -23.78 -5.68
N ALA A 178 -3.12 -24.73 -6.19
CA ALA A 178 -2.93 -26.15 -5.89
C ALA A 178 -1.62 -26.66 -6.53
N VAL A 179 -0.84 -27.39 -5.73
CA VAL A 179 0.38 -28.07 -6.19
C VAL A 179 0.12 -29.55 -6.33
N GLY A 180 0.66 -30.16 -7.38
CA GLY A 180 0.57 -31.59 -7.61
C GLY A 180 -0.37 -32.01 -8.73
N GLY A 181 -0.05 -33.17 -9.30
CA GLY A 181 -0.74 -33.69 -10.48
C GLY A 181 -0.31 -33.02 -11.78
N PRO A 182 -1.01 -33.31 -12.89
CA PRO A 182 -0.64 -32.83 -14.23
C PRO A 182 -0.92 -31.33 -14.40
N PRO A 183 0.02 -30.53 -14.97
CA PRO A 183 -0.21 -29.11 -15.25
C PRO A 183 -1.46 -28.83 -16.08
N GLU A 184 -1.87 -29.74 -16.97
CA GLU A 184 -3.05 -29.63 -17.85
C GLU A 184 -4.38 -29.40 -17.12
N VAL A 185 -4.43 -29.62 -15.81
CA VAL A 185 -5.56 -29.17 -14.98
C VAL A 185 -5.73 -27.65 -15.08
N LEU A 186 -4.66 -26.86 -15.21
CA LEU A 186 -4.74 -25.42 -15.48
C LEU A 186 -5.35 -25.13 -16.86
N THR A 187 -5.08 -25.96 -17.88
CA THR A 187 -5.75 -25.87 -19.18
C THR A 187 -7.26 -26.11 -19.06
N LEU A 188 -7.68 -27.06 -18.23
CA LEU A 188 -9.11 -27.30 -17.97
C LEU A 188 -9.75 -26.11 -17.24
N ILE A 189 -9.08 -25.55 -16.23
CA ILE A 189 -9.58 -24.38 -15.48
C ILE A 189 -9.66 -23.16 -16.40
N ALA A 190 -8.63 -22.91 -17.21
CA ALA A 190 -8.62 -21.78 -18.16
C ALA A 190 -9.77 -21.87 -19.16
N HIS A 191 -9.99 -23.02 -19.80
CA HIS A 191 -11.12 -23.21 -20.71
C HIS A 191 -12.48 -23.14 -20.02
N ALA A 192 -12.59 -23.56 -18.76
CA ALA A 192 -13.83 -23.45 -17.99
C ALA A 192 -14.17 -21.99 -17.63
N LEU A 193 -13.15 -21.15 -17.37
CA LEU A 193 -13.35 -19.72 -17.07
C LEU A 193 -13.40 -18.83 -18.31
N ALA A 194 -12.86 -19.28 -19.45
CA ALA A 194 -12.78 -18.49 -20.67
C ALA A 194 -14.10 -17.81 -21.07
N PRO A 195 -15.29 -18.47 -21.00
CA PRO A 195 -16.55 -17.80 -21.30
C PRO A 195 -16.89 -16.64 -20.35
N ALA A 196 -16.63 -16.78 -19.04
CA ALA A 196 -16.88 -15.74 -18.04
C ALA A 196 -15.85 -14.60 -18.11
N MET A 197 -14.67 -14.89 -18.67
CA MET A 197 -13.61 -13.93 -18.93
C MET A 197 -13.64 -13.36 -20.35
N GLU A 198 -14.61 -13.77 -21.18
CA GLU A 198 -14.74 -13.39 -22.59
C GLU A 198 -13.44 -13.58 -23.40
N LEU A 199 -12.64 -14.59 -23.04
CA LEU A 199 -11.43 -14.97 -23.77
C LEU A 199 -11.79 -15.72 -25.04
N SER A 200 -10.98 -15.54 -26.09
CA SER A 200 -11.15 -16.30 -27.33
C SER A 200 -10.64 -17.72 -27.13
N THR A 201 -11.41 -18.74 -27.56
CA THR A 201 -10.97 -20.14 -27.50
C THR A 201 -10.98 -20.84 -28.86
N ALA A 202 -11.40 -20.16 -29.93
CA ALA A 202 -11.62 -20.77 -31.25
C ALA A 202 -11.02 -19.97 -32.42
N ASP A 203 -11.00 -18.64 -32.34
CA ASP A 203 -10.61 -17.77 -33.46
C ASP A 203 -9.29 -17.01 -33.21
N GLY A 204 -8.58 -17.37 -32.13
CA GLY A 204 -7.46 -16.58 -31.60
C GLY A 204 -7.90 -15.20 -31.11
N GLY A 205 -7.02 -14.55 -30.37
CA GLY A 205 -7.29 -13.27 -29.73
C GLY A 205 -6.02 -12.57 -29.30
N THR A 206 -6.17 -11.32 -28.86
CA THR A 206 -5.07 -10.54 -28.31
C THR A 206 -5.55 -9.86 -27.04
N GLN A 207 -4.95 -10.26 -25.92
CA GLN A 207 -5.25 -9.73 -24.60
C GLN A 207 -4.26 -8.62 -24.26
N LEU A 208 -4.76 -7.42 -23.97
CA LEU A 208 -3.96 -6.35 -23.39
C LEU A 208 -4.00 -6.43 -21.86
N VAL A 209 -2.82 -6.36 -21.25
CA VAL A 209 -2.62 -6.32 -19.80
C VAL A 209 -1.96 -4.99 -19.48
N CYS A 210 -2.72 -4.13 -18.81
CA CYS A 210 -2.32 -2.74 -18.54
C CYS A 210 -2.26 -2.37 -17.06
N GLY A 211 -2.71 -3.27 -16.17
CA GLY A 211 -2.50 -3.16 -14.73
C GLY A 211 -1.30 -3.99 -14.27
N PRO A 212 -0.82 -3.80 -13.03
CA PRO A 212 0.31 -4.55 -12.49
C PRO A 212 0.06 -6.06 -12.48
N ILE A 213 0.95 -6.83 -13.13
CA ILE A 213 0.78 -8.27 -13.33
C ILE A 213 0.85 -9.09 -12.04
N TYR A 214 1.39 -8.54 -10.93
CA TYR A 214 1.38 -9.22 -9.64
C TYR A 214 -0.02 -9.31 -9.01
N HIS A 215 -1.00 -8.54 -9.50
CA HIS A 215 -2.39 -8.66 -9.04
C HIS A 215 -3.07 -9.88 -9.68
N SER A 216 -3.90 -10.57 -8.89
CA SER A 216 -4.52 -11.83 -9.32
C SER A 216 -5.35 -11.72 -10.60
N ALA A 217 -6.11 -10.64 -10.78
CA ALA A 217 -6.90 -10.42 -11.99
C ALA A 217 -5.99 -10.28 -13.23
N GLN A 218 -4.99 -9.39 -13.16
CA GLN A 218 -4.06 -9.16 -14.28
C GLN A 218 -3.25 -10.41 -14.60
N TRP A 219 -2.83 -11.17 -13.58
CA TRP A 219 -2.20 -12.47 -13.76
C TRP A 219 -3.13 -13.45 -14.50
N VAL A 220 -4.39 -13.60 -14.04
CA VAL A 220 -5.34 -14.54 -14.67
C VAL A 220 -5.64 -14.14 -16.11
N PHE A 221 -5.89 -12.86 -16.39
CA PHE A 221 -6.11 -12.39 -17.76
C PHE A 221 -4.88 -12.58 -18.66
N ALA A 222 -3.65 -12.46 -18.15
CA ALA A 222 -2.45 -12.76 -18.93
C ALA A 222 -2.27 -14.27 -19.19
N HIS A 223 -2.33 -15.08 -18.12
CA HIS A 223 -1.94 -16.49 -18.19
C HIS A 223 -3.02 -17.35 -18.85
N PHE A 224 -4.29 -17.06 -18.59
CA PHE A 224 -5.37 -17.85 -19.20
C PHE A 224 -5.56 -17.47 -20.66
N ALA A 225 -5.33 -16.21 -21.05
CA ALA A 225 -5.23 -15.83 -22.46
C ALA A 225 -4.15 -16.67 -23.16
N LEU A 226 -2.94 -16.76 -22.60
CA LEU A 226 -1.87 -17.57 -23.18
C LEU A 226 -2.23 -19.05 -23.29
N ILE A 227 -2.82 -19.63 -22.24
CA ILE A 227 -3.23 -21.05 -22.23
C ILE A 227 -4.35 -21.32 -23.25
N CYS A 228 -5.20 -20.32 -23.54
CA CYS A 228 -6.23 -20.39 -24.57
C CYS A 228 -5.71 -20.05 -25.98
N GLY A 229 -4.42 -19.71 -26.13
CA GLY A 229 -3.80 -19.44 -27.42
C GLY A 229 -3.81 -17.96 -27.87
N ASP A 230 -4.22 -17.04 -26.99
CA ASP A 230 -4.21 -15.61 -27.29
C ASP A 230 -2.81 -15.00 -27.12
N THR A 231 -2.45 -14.06 -27.99
CA THR A 231 -1.27 -13.20 -27.80
C THR A 231 -1.50 -12.26 -26.63
N VAL A 232 -0.50 -12.08 -25.76
CA VAL A 232 -0.56 -11.11 -24.66
C VAL A 232 0.29 -9.88 -24.98
N VAL A 233 -0.33 -8.71 -24.97
CA VAL A 233 0.35 -7.41 -25.06
C VAL A 233 0.48 -6.85 -23.63
N LEU A 234 1.70 -6.54 -23.21
CA LEU A 234 2.00 -6.02 -21.88
C LEU A 234 2.31 -4.53 -21.97
N GLN A 235 1.43 -3.69 -21.42
CA GLN A 235 1.74 -2.28 -21.19
C GLN A 235 2.54 -2.16 -19.90
N HIS A 236 3.73 -1.55 -19.98
CA HIS A 236 4.67 -1.52 -18.86
C HIS A 236 4.16 -0.71 -17.67
N ARG A 237 3.61 0.48 -17.96
CA ARG A 237 2.97 1.39 -17.00
C ARG A 237 1.69 1.90 -17.66
N PHE A 238 0.61 1.95 -16.90
CA PHE A 238 -0.65 2.45 -17.43
C PHE A 238 -0.55 3.90 -17.89
N ASP A 239 -0.79 4.11 -19.18
CA ASP A 239 -1.10 5.38 -19.82
C ASP A 239 -2.34 5.18 -20.70
N ALA A 240 -3.36 6.02 -20.50
CA ALA A 240 -4.65 5.87 -21.18
C ALA A 240 -4.54 6.12 -22.69
N GLY A 241 -3.68 7.04 -23.13
CA GLY A 241 -3.49 7.34 -24.55
C GLY A 241 -2.71 6.25 -25.29
N GLU A 242 -1.68 5.71 -24.64
CA GLU A 242 -0.92 4.54 -25.12
C GLU A 242 -1.82 3.30 -25.17
N LEU A 243 -2.72 3.09 -24.19
CA LEU A 243 -3.66 1.98 -24.22
C LEU A 243 -4.50 1.98 -25.51
N LEU A 244 -5.08 3.12 -25.89
CA LEU A 244 -5.85 3.24 -27.14
C LEU A 244 -4.96 2.95 -28.36
N ALA A 245 -3.71 3.41 -28.35
CA ALA A 245 -2.75 3.17 -29.43
C ALA A 245 -2.38 1.68 -29.56
N LEU A 246 -2.09 1.01 -28.44
CA LEU A 246 -1.78 -0.43 -28.41
C LEU A 246 -2.96 -1.27 -28.87
N ILE A 247 -4.20 -0.86 -28.58
CA ILE A 247 -5.39 -1.55 -29.07
C ILE A 247 -5.42 -1.56 -30.60
N ASP A 248 -5.24 -0.40 -31.22
CA ASP A 248 -5.28 -0.29 -32.68
C ASP A 248 -4.03 -0.91 -33.35
N GLU A 249 -2.84 -0.76 -32.74
CA GLU A 249 -1.57 -1.27 -33.27
C GLU A 249 -1.50 -2.80 -33.27
N HIS A 250 -1.90 -3.44 -32.16
CA HIS A 250 -1.81 -4.88 -31.99
C HIS A 250 -3.13 -5.61 -32.22
N HIS A 251 -4.16 -4.91 -32.72
CA HIS A 251 -5.50 -5.47 -32.94
C HIS A 251 -6.05 -6.17 -31.70
N VAL A 252 -5.88 -5.54 -30.53
CA VAL A 252 -6.32 -6.08 -29.24
C VAL A 252 -7.81 -6.39 -29.30
N THR A 253 -8.18 -7.59 -28.85
CA THR A 253 -9.56 -8.05 -28.79
C THR A 253 -10.15 -7.87 -27.41
N ASN A 254 -9.34 -8.06 -26.36
CA ASN A 254 -9.81 -8.10 -24.98
C ASN A 254 -8.86 -7.31 -24.07
N THR A 255 -9.40 -6.62 -23.08
CA THR A 255 -8.61 -5.96 -22.03
C THR A 255 -9.32 -6.02 -20.68
N HIS A 256 -8.54 -6.05 -19.60
CA HIS A 256 -9.07 -5.91 -18.25
C HIS A 256 -8.69 -4.56 -17.65
N LEU A 257 -9.68 -3.81 -17.19
CA LEU A 257 -9.52 -2.49 -16.58
C LEU A 257 -9.98 -2.47 -15.13
N VAL A 258 -9.57 -1.44 -14.40
CA VAL A 258 -10.19 -1.03 -13.14
C VAL A 258 -10.90 0.33 -13.29
N PRO A 259 -11.87 0.69 -12.43
CA PRO A 259 -12.61 1.95 -12.55
C PRO A 259 -11.71 3.19 -12.65
N THR A 260 -10.59 3.25 -11.94
CA THR A 260 -9.65 4.39 -12.03
C THR A 260 -8.98 4.51 -13.41
N GLN A 261 -8.75 3.40 -14.11
CA GLN A 261 -8.23 3.39 -15.47
C GLN A 261 -9.31 3.82 -16.47
N MET A 262 -10.55 3.38 -16.26
CA MET A 262 -11.72 3.80 -17.05
C MET A 262 -11.93 5.32 -16.95
N MET A 263 -11.84 5.88 -15.74
CA MET A 263 -11.95 7.32 -15.52
C MET A 263 -10.89 8.10 -16.33
N ARG A 264 -9.62 7.66 -16.26
CA ARG A 264 -8.54 8.27 -17.06
C ARG A 264 -8.75 8.15 -18.57
N LEU A 265 -9.44 7.12 -19.05
CA LEU A 265 -9.82 7.00 -20.47
C LEU A 265 -10.91 8.01 -20.84
N ILE A 266 -11.94 8.16 -20.00
CA ILE A 266 -13.01 9.16 -20.21
C ILE A 266 -12.46 10.59 -20.18
N GLU A 267 -11.48 10.86 -19.33
CA GLU A 267 -10.82 12.18 -19.21
C GLU A 267 -9.88 12.53 -20.38
N LEU A 268 -9.60 11.58 -21.29
CA LEU A 268 -8.76 11.88 -22.44
C LEU A 268 -9.36 12.99 -23.30
N PRO A 269 -8.52 13.88 -23.88
CA PRO A 269 -8.98 14.87 -24.84
C PRO A 269 -9.77 14.21 -25.97
N ARG A 270 -10.90 14.82 -26.38
CA ARG A 270 -11.78 14.30 -27.44
C ARG A 270 -11.04 13.91 -28.72
N THR A 271 -9.96 14.61 -29.05
CA THR A 271 -9.11 14.31 -30.22
C THR A 271 -8.47 12.91 -30.17
N ARG A 272 -8.23 12.35 -28.97
CA ARG A 272 -7.73 10.98 -28.79
C ARG A 272 -8.81 9.96 -29.16
N TRP A 273 -10.02 10.15 -28.65
CA TRP A 273 -11.18 9.31 -28.99
C TRP A 273 -11.56 9.41 -30.47
N GLU A 274 -11.45 10.60 -31.09
CA GLU A 274 -11.69 10.78 -32.53
C GLU A 274 -10.67 10.03 -33.41
N SER A 275 -9.44 9.79 -32.90
CA SER A 275 -8.40 9.04 -33.60
C SER A 275 -8.43 7.54 -33.33
N PHE A 276 -9.17 7.10 -32.33
CA PHE A 276 -9.23 5.71 -31.90
C PHE A 276 -10.20 4.92 -32.78
N SER A 277 -9.71 3.84 -33.41
CA SER A 277 -10.56 2.97 -34.23
C SER A 277 -11.34 1.97 -33.38
N GLY A 278 -10.66 1.27 -32.45
CA GLY A 278 -11.25 0.25 -31.58
C GLY A 278 -11.87 -0.95 -32.32
N ALA A 279 -11.62 -1.11 -33.63
CA ALA A 279 -12.38 -2.02 -34.48
C ALA A 279 -12.15 -3.51 -34.17
N SER A 280 -11.02 -3.84 -33.55
CA SER A 280 -10.70 -5.20 -33.11
C SER A 280 -11.28 -5.54 -31.73
N LEU A 281 -11.65 -4.53 -30.93
CA LEU A 281 -12.02 -4.70 -29.54
C LEU A 281 -13.40 -5.37 -29.44
N ARG A 282 -13.44 -6.48 -28.71
CA ARG A 282 -14.63 -7.33 -28.51
C ARG A 282 -15.12 -7.28 -27.07
N SER A 283 -14.20 -7.12 -26.11
CA SER A 283 -14.51 -7.12 -24.68
C SER A 283 -13.62 -6.17 -23.88
N ILE A 284 -14.26 -5.47 -22.94
CA ILE A 284 -13.62 -4.79 -21.81
C ILE A 284 -14.24 -5.36 -20.55
N ILE A 285 -13.46 -6.11 -19.79
CA ILE A 285 -13.88 -6.58 -18.47
C ILE A 285 -13.31 -5.65 -17.40
N HIS A 286 -14.10 -5.29 -16.40
CA HIS A 286 -13.58 -4.59 -15.23
C HIS A 286 -14.09 -5.17 -13.91
N GLY A 287 -13.33 -4.90 -12.85
CA GLY A 287 -13.64 -5.29 -11.49
C GLY A 287 -12.63 -4.70 -10.50
N ALA A 288 -12.36 -5.43 -9.42
CA ALA A 288 -11.42 -5.12 -8.34
C ALA A 288 -11.72 -3.87 -7.48
N ALA A 289 -12.60 -2.97 -7.92
CA ALA A 289 -13.10 -1.85 -7.14
C ALA A 289 -14.54 -1.51 -7.55
N ALA A 290 -15.27 -0.83 -6.67
CA ALA A 290 -16.59 -0.32 -6.99
C ALA A 290 -16.52 0.66 -8.17
N CYS A 291 -17.39 0.49 -9.16
CA CYS A 291 -17.49 1.36 -10.32
C CYS A 291 -18.64 2.37 -10.13
N PRO A 292 -18.38 3.69 -10.14
CA PRO A 292 -19.44 4.68 -10.14
C PRO A 292 -20.40 4.44 -11.32
N PRO A 293 -21.73 4.45 -11.11
CA PRO A 293 -22.67 4.17 -12.18
C PRO A 293 -22.53 5.10 -13.39
N GLN A 294 -22.28 6.40 -13.16
CA GLN A 294 -22.08 7.33 -14.27
C GLN A 294 -20.83 6.96 -15.09
N LEU A 295 -19.70 6.65 -14.44
CA LEU A 295 -18.49 6.22 -15.12
C LEU A 295 -18.71 4.96 -15.98
N LYS A 296 -19.44 3.98 -15.44
CA LYS A 296 -19.78 2.75 -16.18
C LYS A 296 -20.62 3.08 -17.43
N ARG A 297 -21.59 3.99 -17.30
CA ARG A 297 -22.43 4.44 -18.42
C ARG A 297 -21.60 5.17 -19.48
N ASP A 298 -20.75 6.11 -19.07
CA ASP A 298 -19.88 6.88 -19.98
C ASP A 298 -18.95 5.97 -20.78
N MET A 299 -18.41 4.92 -20.14
CA MET A 299 -17.58 3.93 -20.83
C MET A 299 -18.39 3.10 -21.82
N ILE A 300 -19.60 2.64 -21.48
CA ILE A 300 -20.48 1.93 -22.42
C ILE A 300 -20.86 2.84 -23.61
N GLU A 301 -21.08 4.14 -23.38
CA GLU A 301 -21.36 5.10 -24.44
C GLU A 301 -20.13 5.34 -25.35
N ALA A 302 -18.91 5.35 -24.76
CA ALA A 302 -17.67 5.58 -25.49
C ALA A 302 -17.25 4.38 -26.36
N VAL A 303 -17.36 3.15 -25.85
CA VAL A 303 -16.85 1.94 -26.55
C VAL A 303 -17.95 0.99 -27.04
N GLY A 304 -19.21 1.24 -26.70
CA GLY A 304 -20.33 0.34 -27.00
C GLY A 304 -20.61 -0.71 -25.91
N PRO A 305 -21.57 -1.62 -26.14
CA PRO A 305 -22.04 -2.60 -25.15
C PRO A 305 -21.08 -3.80 -24.99
N ILE A 306 -19.78 -3.55 -24.97
CA ILE A 306 -18.72 -4.54 -24.78
C ILE A 306 -18.07 -4.47 -23.39
N VAL A 307 -18.71 -3.75 -22.45
CA VAL A 307 -18.17 -3.52 -21.11
C VAL A 307 -18.86 -4.44 -20.08
N THR A 308 -18.16 -5.49 -19.66
CA THR A 308 -18.64 -6.45 -18.65
C THR A 308 -18.03 -6.14 -17.28
N GLU A 309 -18.82 -6.27 -16.21
CA GLU A 309 -18.35 -6.13 -14.83
C GLU A 309 -18.40 -7.48 -14.13
N TYR A 310 -17.39 -7.79 -13.31
CA TYR A 310 -17.44 -8.92 -12.38
C TYR A 310 -17.24 -8.46 -10.94
N TYR A 311 -17.87 -9.17 -10.02
CA TYR A 311 -17.53 -9.14 -8.60
C TYR A 311 -16.84 -10.44 -8.21
N GLY A 312 -15.77 -10.28 -7.42
CA GLY A 312 -14.87 -11.36 -7.09
C GLY A 312 -13.71 -10.92 -6.23
N GLY A 313 -12.90 -11.90 -5.82
CA GLY A 313 -11.72 -11.70 -4.99
C GLY A 313 -10.70 -12.79 -5.26
N THR A 314 -9.50 -12.64 -4.70
CA THR A 314 -8.44 -13.63 -4.88
C THR A 314 -8.80 -14.98 -4.26
N GLU A 315 -9.62 -14.96 -3.21
CA GLU A 315 -10.17 -16.11 -2.49
C GLU A 315 -11.17 -16.92 -3.34
N GLY A 316 -12.08 -16.24 -4.06
CA GLY A 316 -13.19 -16.87 -4.77
C GLY A 316 -13.11 -16.87 -6.30
N GLY A 317 -12.19 -16.09 -6.90
CA GLY A 317 -12.23 -15.82 -8.33
C GLY A 317 -13.46 -14.97 -8.70
N PHE A 318 -14.08 -15.27 -9.85
CA PHE A 318 -15.24 -14.53 -10.35
C PHE A 318 -16.51 -15.13 -9.74
N ILE A 319 -17.19 -14.36 -8.90
CA ILE A 319 -18.37 -14.84 -8.16
C ILE A 319 -19.64 -14.49 -8.94
N SER A 320 -19.74 -13.25 -9.42
CA SER A 320 -20.85 -12.78 -10.27
C SER A 320 -20.35 -11.96 -11.45
N VAL A 321 -21.17 -11.90 -12.50
CA VAL A 321 -20.90 -11.11 -13.71
C VAL A 321 -22.16 -10.40 -14.19
N ILE A 322 -21.99 -9.23 -14.80
CA ILE A 322 -23.05 -8.48 -15.46
C ILE A 322 -22.55 -7.88 -16.78
N THR A 323 -23.29 -8.15 -17.84
CA THR A 323 -23.02 -7.59 -19.17
C THR A 323 -23.43 -6.11 -19.24
N ALA A 324 -22.93 -5.38 -20.25
CA ALA A 324 -23.34 -3.99 -20.47
C ALA A 324 -24.86 -3.84 -20.64
N GLU A 325 -25.49 -4.78 -21.36
CA GLU A 325 -26.94 -4.77 -21.63
C GLU A 325 -27.75 -4.94 -20.33
N GLU A 326 -27.42 -5.96 -19.53
CA GLU A 326 -28.06 -6.20 -18.24
C GLU A 326 -27.84 -5.02 -17.27
N TRP A 327 -26.62 -4.46 -17.26
CA TRP A 327 -26.28 -3.34 -16.39
C TRP A 327 -27.05 -2.06 -16.75
N LEU A 328 -27.32 -1.80 -18.04
CA LEU A 328 -28.12 -0.65 -18.47
C LEU A 328 -29.58 -0.73 -17.97
N GLU A 329 -30.11 -1.95 -17.79
CA GLU A 329 -31.43 -2.21 -17.20
C GLU A 329 -31.40 -2.20 -15.66
N ARG A 330 -30.25 -2.55 -15.06
CA ARG A 330 -30.03 -2.66 -13.62
C ARG A 330 -28.79 -1.87 -13.13
N PRO A 331 -28.75 -0.53 -13.28
CA PRO A 331 -27.56 0.24 -12.92
C PRO A 331 -27.16 0.06 -11.45
N GLY A 332 -25.87 -0.18 -11.21
CA GLY A 332 -25.31 -0.38 -9.87
C GLY A 332 -25.30 -1.83 -9.37
N SER A 333 -25.84 -2.77 -10.15
CA SER A 333 -25.69 -4.20 -9.89
C SER A 333 -24.29 -4.70 -10.31
N VAL A 334 -23.78 -5.70 -9.58
CA VAL A 334 -22.58 -6.48 -9.95
C VAL A 334 -22.94 -7.84 -10.54
N GLY A 335 -24.21 -8.03 -10.91
CA GLY A 335 -24.66 -9.17 -11.68
C GLY A 335 -25.20 -10.34 -10.88
N LYS A 336 -25.38 -11.45 -11.58
CA LYS A 336 -25.83 -12.71 -10.99
C LYS A 336 -24.64 -13.59 -10.69
N ALA A 337 -24.76 -14.40 -9.64
CA ALA A 337 -23.80 -15.44 -9.36
C ALA A 337 -23.57 -16.32 -10.59
N LEU A 338 -22.31 -16.64 -10.89
CA LEU A 338 -22.00 -17.62 -11.92
C LEU A 338 -22.64 -18.97 -11.58
N PRO A 339 -22.99 -19.81 -12.58
CA PRO A 339 -23.57 -21.13 -12.32
C PRO A 339 -22.71 -22.07 -11.46
N SER A 340 -21.42 -21.78 -11.34
CA SER A 340 -20.46 -22.47 -10.49
C SER A 340 -20.45 -21.98 -9.04
N PHE A 341 -21.25 -20.97 -8.69
CA PHE A 341 -21.31 -20.37 -7.37
C PHE A 341 -22.73 -20.34 -6.80
N GLU A 342 -22.80 -20.49 -5.49
CA GLU A 342 -23.98 -20.24 -4.69
C GLU A 342 -23.71 -19.07 -3.75
N LEU A 343 -24.68 -18.16 -3.62
CA LEU A 343 -24.62 -17.03 -2.70
C LEU A 343 -25.55 -17.25 -1.49
N ALA A 344 -25.09 -16.81 -0.33
CA ALA A 344 -25.89 -16.65 0.87
C ALA A 344 -25.68 -15.25 1.43
N LEU A 345 -26.76 -14.57 1.83
CA LEU A 345 -26.69 -13.26 2.45
C LEU A 345 -27.11 -13.41 3.91
N LEU A 346 -26.20 -13.13 4.84
CA LEU A 346 -26.39 -13.43 6.26
C LEU A 346 -26.33 -12.16 7.12
N ASP A 347 -27.12 -12.11 8.19
CA ASP A 347 -27.05 -11.03 9.20
C ASP A 347 -25.89 -11.23 10.21
N ASP A 348 -25.80 -10.37 11.22
CA ASP A 348 -24.75 -10.45 12.26
C ASP A 348 -24.86 -11.70 13.16
N ARG A 349 -26.03 -12.36 13.18
CA ARG A 349 -26.23 -13.66 13.85
C ARG A 349 -25.90 -14.83 12.91
N GLY A 350 -25.70 -14.50 11.65
CA GLY A 350 -25.54 -15.32 10.47
C GLY A 350 -26.74 -16.18 10.13
N GLU A 351 -27.93 -15.62 10.33
CA GLU A 351 -29.16 -16.13 9.74
C GLU A 351 -29.37 -15.49 8.36
N PRO A 352 -29.99 -16.21 7.39
CA PRO A 352 -30.28 -15.64 6.09
C PRO A 352 -31.20 -14.41 6.17
N VAL A 353 -30.84 -13.34 5.47
CA VAL A 353 -31.70 -12.14 5.36
C VAL A 353 -32.76 -12.32 4.27
N PRO A 354 -33.94 -11.71 4.41
CA PRO A 354 -34.92 -11.65 3.32
C PRO A 354 -34.35 -10.96 2.07
N GLN A 355 -34.85 -11.35 0.91
CA GLN A 355 -34.54 -10.70 -0.37
C GLN A 355 -34.78 -9.18 -0.30
N GLY A 356 -33.90 -8.40 -0.94
CA GLY A 356 -33.91 -6.94 -0.88
C GLY A 356 -33.38 -6.33 0.43
N GLN A 357 -32.97 -7.14 1.42
CA GLN A 357 -32.35 -6.64 2.65
C GLN A 357 -30.82 -6.84 2.61
N PRO A 358 -30.05 -5.90 3.19
CA PRO A 358 -28.61 -6.01 3.26
C PRO A 358 -28.19 -7.14 4.21
N GLY A 359 -27.21 -7.93 3.77
CA GLY A 359 -26.52 -8.95 4.58
C GLY A 359 -25.10 -9.14 4.07
N GLN A 360 -24.22 -9.69 4.91
CA GLN A 360 -22.88 -10.06 4.49
C GLN A 360 -22.95 -11.10 3.37
N VAL A 361 -22.17 -10.90 2.31
CA VAL A 361 -22.13 -11.79 1.14
C VAL A 361 -21.21 -12.96 1.44
N TRP A 362 -21.79 -14.15 1.40
CA TRP A 362 -21.13 -15.44 1.51
C TRP A 362 -21.25 -16.17 0.17
N PHE A 363 -20.20 -16.89 -0.23
CA PHE A 363 -20.17 -17.62 -1.49
C PHE A 363 -19.63 -19.04 -1.29
N ARG A 364 -20.09 -19.97 -2.11
CA ARG A 364 -19.60 -21.35 -2.16
C ARG A 364 -19.41 -21.77 -3.60
N SER A 365 -18.24 -22.33 -3.92
CA SER A 365 -18.04 -22.96 -5.23
C SER A 365 -18.74 -24.32 -5.27
N LEU A 366 -19.57 -24.52 -6.30
CA LEU A 366 -20.22 -25.79 -6.61
C LEU A 366 -19.28 -26.77 -7.33
N LEU A 367 -18.08 -26.32 -7.69
CA LEU A 367 -17.02 -27.15 -8.27
C LEU A 367 -16.18 -27.87 -7.19
N GLY A 368 -16.47 -27.64 -5.91
CA GLY A 368 -15.79 -28.28 -4.77
C GLY A 368 -14.45 -27.65 -4.40
N SER A 369 -14.10 -26.51 -5.00
CA SER A 369 -12.93 -25.70 -4.61
C SER A 369 -13.25 -24.80 -3.42
N ASP A 370 -12.27 -24.63 -2.54
CA ASP A 370 -12.31 -23.70 -1.41
C ASP A 370 -10.99 -22.92 -1.31
N PHE A 371 -10.86 -22.01 -0.33
CA PHE A 371 -9.62 -21.27 -0.09
C PHE A 371 -9.16 -21.31 1.36
N GLU A 372 -7.87 -21.07 1.56
CA GLU A 372 -7.28 -20.85 2.88
C GLU A 372 -6.25 -19.72 2.82
N TYR A 373 -6.01 -19.09 3.97
CA TYR A 373 -4.86 -18.20 4.13
C TYR A 373 -3.66 -18.99 4.63
N HIS A 374 -2.58 -18.92 3.86
CA HIS A 374 -1.29 -19.53 4.15
C HIS A 374 -0.80 -19.12 5.54
N ASN A 375 -0.39 -20.11 6.34
CA ASN A 375 0.07 -19.94 7.73
C ASN A 375 -0.87 -19.13 8.66
N ALA A 376 -2.16 -18.98 8.32
CA ALA A 376 -3.08 -18.14 9.08
C ALA A 376 -4.42 -18.84 9.35
N PRO A 377 -4.44 -19.95 10.12
CA PRO A 377 -5.63 -20.77 10.35
C PRO A 377 -6.78 -20.00 11.02
N GLU A 378 -6.49 -19.06 11.92
CA GLU A 378 -7.51 -18.23 12.58
C GLU A 378 -8.19 -17.28 11.58
N LYS A 379 -7.40 -16.64 10.71
CA LYS A 379 -7.94 -15.81 9.63
C LYS A 379 -8.77 -16.67 8.68
N THR A 380 -8.32 -17.89 8.36
CA THR A 380 -9.05 -18.83 7.50
C THR A 380 -10.40 -19.16 8.13
N ALA A 381 -10.43 -19.57 9.39
CA ALA A 381 -11.66 -19.87 10.10
C ALA A 381 -12.61 -18.67 10.17
N SER A 382 -12.10 -17.45 10.40
CA SER A 382 -12.93 -16.24 10.44
C SER A 382 -13.59 -15.88 9.10
N ALA A 383 -13.02 -16.34 7.99
CA ALA A 383 -13.53 -16.10 6.64
C ALA A 383 -14.44 -17.23 6.13
N HIS A 384 -14.72 -18.26 6.95
CA HIS A 384 -15.53 -19.41 6.58
C HIS A 384 -16.71 -19.63 7.54
N ARG A 385 -17.84 -20.07 6.99
CA ARG A 385 -19.03 -20.47 7.76
C ARG A 385 -19.86 -21.46 6.97
N ASP A 386 -20.17 -22.61 7.57
CA ASP A 386 -21.09 -23.62 7.02
C ASP A 386 -20.79 -24.04 5.56
N GLY A 387 -19.50 -24.08 5.20
CA GLY A 387 -19.03 -24.42 3.85
C GLY A 387 -19.10 -23.27 2.83
N PHE A 388 -19.39 -22.05 3.28
CA PHE A 388 -19.24 -20.82 2.52
C PHE A 388 -18.01 -20.04 2.98
N GLY A 389 -17.41 -19.31 2.05
CA GLY A 389 -16.41 -18.28 2.33
C GLY A 389 -16.98 -16.87 2.19
N THR A 390 -16.28 -15.86 2.70
CA THR A 390 -16.65 -14.45 2.54
C THR A 390 -15.45 -13.57 2.22
N LEU A 391 -15.69 -12.52 1.44
CA LEU A 391 -14.74 -11.42 1.19
C LEU A 391 -14.91 -10.26 2.20
N GLY A 392 -15.93 -10.33 3.07
CA GLY A 392 -16.30 -9.28 4.02
C GLY A 392 -17.21 -8.18 3.46
N ASP A 393 -17.63 -8.31 2.20
CA ASP A 393 -18.53 -7.36 1.54
C ASP A 393 -19.99 -7.58 1.96
N VAL A 394 -20.76 -6.51 2.01
CA VAL A 394 -22.19 -6.49 2.34
C VAL A 394 -22.97 -6.11 1.10
N GLY A 395 -24.09 -6.77 0.85
CA GLY A 395 -24.94 -6.50 -0.29
C GLY A 395 -26.36 -7.00 -0.10
N TRP A 396 -27.16 -6.87 -1.14
CA TRP A 396 -28.51 -7.39 -1.21
C TRP A 396 -28.79 -7.94 -2.61
N VAL A 397 -29.73 -8.87 -2.73
CA VAL A 397 -30.17 -9.43 -4.02
C VAL A 397 -31.59 -8.97 -4.33
N ASP A 398 -31.83 -8.55 -5.58
CA ASP A 398 -33.16 -8.18 -6.06
C ASP A 398 -34.02 -9.40 -6.41
N GLU A 399 -35.29 -9.16 -6.79
CA GLU A 399 -36.28 -10.17 -7.16
C GLU A 399 -35.82 -11.12 -8.29
N ASP A 400 -34.94 -10.65 -9.18
CA ASP A 400 -34.41 -11.38 -10.33
C ASP A 400 -33.05 -12.05 -10.05
N GLY A 401 -32.52 -11.91 -8.84
CA GLY A 401 -31.27 -12.51 -8.38
C GLY A 401 -30.01 -11.71 -8.71
N TYR A 402 -30.14 -10.42 -9.05
CA TYR A 402 -28.99 -9.53 -9.24
C TYR A 402 -28.46 -9.04 -7.90
N LEU A 403 -27.15 -9.13 -7.69
CA LEU A 403 -26.44 -8.69 -6.50
C LEU A 403 -26.07 -7.20 -6.60
N TYR A 404 -26.33 -6.46 -5.52
CA TYR A 404 -25.91 -5.07 -5.34
C TYR A 404 -25.03 -4.98 -4.10
N LEU A 405 -23.85 -4.37 -4.25
CA LEU A 405 -22.92 -4.19 -3.14
C LEU A 405 -23.20 -2.88 -2.41
N SER A 406 -23.23 -2.95 -1.08
CA SER A 406 -23.44 -1.79 -0.19
C SER A 406 -22.13 -1.33 0.47
N GLY A 407 -21.07 -2.13 0.44
CA GLY A 407 -19.76 -1.79 1.00
C GLY A 407 -19.17 -2.97 1.75
N ARG A 408 -18.37 -2.70 2.79
CA ARG A 408 -17.78 -3.73 3.65
C ARG A 408 -18.31 -3.66 5.07
N THR A 409 -18.39 -4.81 5.72
CA THR A 409 -18.80 -4.92 7.13
C THR A 409 -17.91 -4.06 8.03
N ILE A 410 -16.61 -4.03 7.76
CA ILE A 410 -15.61 -3.24 8.51
C ILE A 410 -15.69 -1.71 8.27
N ASP A 411 -16.38 -1.29 7.22
CA ASP A 411 -16.56 0.11 6.86
C ASP A 411 -17.96 0.60 7.22
N MET A 412 -18.82 -0.28 7.73
CA MET A 412 -20.19 0.06 8.12
C MET A 412 -20.19 1.09 9.25
N ILE A 413 -20.96 2.16 9.06
CA ILE A 413 -21.10 3.24 10.03
C ILE A 413 -22.33 2.94 10.89
N VAL A 414 -22.16 2.83 12.20
CA VAL A 414 -23.26 2.60 13.15
C VAL A 414 -23.62 3.92 13.83
N SER A 415 -24.53 4.66 13.21
CA SER A 415 -24.98 5.97 13.71
C SER A 415 -26.36 5.86 14.38
N GLY A 416 -26.42 6.12 15.68
CA GLY A 416 -27.67 6.10 16.46
C GLY A 416 -28.34 4.72 16.50
N GLY A 417 -27.55 3.65 16.40
CA GLY A 417 -28.02 2.26 16.34
C GLY A 417 -28.56 1.82 14.97
N VAL A 418 -28.30 2.60 13.92
CA VAL A 418 -28.66 2.26 12.53
C VAL A 418 -27.40 2.01 11.73
N ASN A 419 -27.38 0.91 10.98
CA ASN A 419 -26.30 0.57 10.07
C ASN A 419 -26.42 1.42 8.79
N ILE A 420 -25.37 2.19 8.51
CA ILE A 420 -25.23 3.04 7.34
C ILE A 420 -24.05 2.51 6.52
N TYR A 421 -24.28 2.34 5.23
CA TYR A 421 -23.32 1.73 4.33
C TYR A 421 -22.67 2.80 3.45
N PRO A 422 -21.35 3.07 3.60
CA PRO A 422 -20.69 4.16 2.89
C PRO A 422 -20.81 4.14 1.37
N ALA A 423 -20.81 2.97 0.73
CA ALA A 423 -20.79 2.89 -0.73
C ALA A 423 -22.05 3.46 -1.38
N GLU A 424 -23.20 3.37 -0.70
CA GLU A 424 -24.45 4.01 -1.15
C GLU A 424 -24.31 5.54 -1.19
N ILE A 425 -23.57 6.10 -0.23
CA ILE A 425 -23.36 7.54 -0.08
C ILE A 425 -22.33 8.02 -1.09
N GLU A 426 -21.24 7.27 -1.25
CA GLU A 426 -20.20 7.51 -2.26
C GLU A 426 -20.79 7.52 -3.66
N ALA A 427 -21.62 6.53 -4.02
CA ALA A 427 -22.25 6.46 -5.33
C ALA A 427 -23.11 7.70 -5.63
N VAL A 428 -23.83 8.23 -4.66
CA VAL A 428 -24.66 9.44 -4.84
C VAL A 428 -23.83 10.71 -4.90
N LEU A 429 -22.76 10.81 -4.10
CA LEU A 429 -21.86 11.98 -4.10
C LEU A 429 -20.97 12.02 -5.34
N ALA A 430 -20.56 10.87 -5.87
CA ALA A 430 -19.78 10.77 -7.11
C ALA A 430 -20.52 11.35 -8.32
N ASP A 431 -21.86 11.38 -8.30
CA ASP A 431 -22.68 12.00 -9.35
C ASP A 431 -22.84 13.54 -9.17
N HIS A 432 -22.26 14.14 -8.13
CA HIS A 432 -22.37 15.57 -7.88
C HIS A 432 -21.41 16.37 -8.79
N PRO A 433 -21.85 17.42 -9.52
CA PRO A 433 -21.02 18.11 -10.52
C PRO A 433 -19.69 18.70 -10.02
N ALA A 434 -19.64 19.06 -8.73
CA ALA A 434 -18.45 19.66 -8.10
C ALA A 434 -17.48 18.64 -7.46
N ILE A 435 -17.86 17.36 -7.39
CA ILE A 435 -17.08 16.30 -6.72
C ILE A 435 -16.49 15.39 -7.79
N ALA A 436 -15.17 15.29 -7.83
CA ALA A 436 -14.45 14.40 -8.74
C ALA A 436 -14.23 13.00 -8.15
N ASP A 437 -13.99 12.92 -6.84
CA ASP A 437 -13.76 11.66 -6.12
C ASP A 437 -14.28 11.78 -4.69
N VAL A 438 -14.69 10.66 -4.08
CA VAL A 438 -15.29 10.65 -2.74
C VAL A 438 -14.95 9.39 -1.96
N ALA A 439 -14.63 9.57 -0.68
CA ALA A 439 -14.55 8.51 0.33
C ALA A 439 -15.48 8.85 1.50
N VAL A 440 -16.36 7.92 1.85
CA VAL A 440 -17.25 8.04 3.02
C VAL A 440 -16.79 7.06 4.10
N PHE A 441 -16.70 7.55 5.33
CA PHE A 441 -16.27 6.78 6.50
C PHE A 441 -16.90 7.33 7.79
N ALA A 442 -16.85 6.51 8.85
CA ALA A 442 -17.31 6.89 10.19
C ALA A 442 -16.32 7.85 10.85
N VAL A 443 -16.84 8.88 11.51
CA VAL A 443 -16.12 9.72 12.48
C VAL A 443 -16.85 9.68 13.82
N PRO A 444 -16.18 9.88 14.96
CA PRO A 444 -16.82 9.86 16.27
C PRO A 444 -17.92 10.93 16.37
N ASP A 445 -19.01 10.58 17.06
CA ASP A 445 -20.13 11.48 17.38
C ASP A 445 -20.65 11.16 18.79
N ASP A 446 -20.53 12.11 19.71
CA ASP A 446 -20.91 11.92 21.13
C ASP A 446 -22.36 11.49 21.34
N ALA A 447 -23.27 11.85 20.42
CA ALA A 447 -24.69 11.56 20.54
C ALA A 447 -25.10 10.27 19.82
N MET A 448 -24.47 10.00 18.68
CA MET A 448 -24.83 8.90 17.78
C MET A 448 -23.86 7.71 17.84
N GLY A 449 -22.76 7.83 18.59
CA GLY A 449 -21.61 6.92 18.52
C GLY A 449 -20.74 7.27 17.32
N GLU A 450 -21.27 7.10 16.13
CA GLU A 450 -20.61 7.46 14.87
C GLU A 450 -21.46 8.41 14.03
N SER A 451 -20.80 9.23 13.22
CA SER A 451 -21.41 10.10 12.21
C SER A 451 -20.79 9.86 10.85
N VAL A 452 -21.56 10.14 9.80
CA VAL A 452 -21.14 10.03 8.41
C VAL A 452 -20.26 11.23 8.03
N HIS A 453 -19.03 10.98 7.62
CA HIS A 453 -18.10 11.96 7.08
C HIS A 453 -17.74 11.63 5.63
N ALA A 454 -17.53 12.65 4.80
CA ALA A 454 -17.15 12.49 3.40
C ALA A 454 -15.88 13.30 3.05
N ALA A 455 -14.79 12.60 2.74
CA ALA A 455 -13.63 13.19 2.10
C ALA A 455 -13.86 13.30 0.59
N VAL A 456 -13.67 14.48 0.03
CA VAL A 456 -13.95 14.76 -1.39
C VAL A 456 -12.74 15.38 -2.08
N SER A 457 -12.53 15.03 -3.34
CA SER A 457 -11.73 15.84 -4.26
C SER A 457 -12.66 16.53 -5.25
N LEU A 458 -12.23 17.68 -5.77
CA LEU A 458 -13.10 18.54 -6.58
C LEU A 458 -12.79 18.42 -8.07
N THR A 459 -13.82 18.62 -8.87
CA THR A 459 -13.67 18.79 -10.32
C THR A 459 -12.87 20.06 -10.64
N ASP A 460 -12.07 20.03 -11.70
CA ASP A 460 -11.30 21.19 -12.15
C ASP A 460 -12.19 22.45 -12.30
N GLY A 461 -11.79 23.52 -11.61
CA GLY A 461 -12.51 24.80 -11.60
C GLY A 461 -13.61 24.93 -10.55
N SER A 462 -13.95 23.85 -9.84
CA SER A 462 -14.78 23.92 -8.64
C SER A 462 -13.99 24.42 -7.43
N ARG A 463 -14.68 25.02 -6.45
CA ARG A 463 -14.11 25.46 -5.17
C ARG A 463 -14.99 24.98 -4.05
N TRP A 464 -14.39 24.43 -3.00
CA TRP A 464 -15.15 24.09 -1.80
C TRP A 464 -15.51 25.36 -1.03
N SER A 465 -16.75 25.41 -0.56
CA SER A 465 -17.32 26.52 0.20
C SER A 465 -18.52 26.02 1.00
N GLU A 466 -18.99 26.81 1.97
CA GLU A 466 -20.22 26.51 2.72
C GLU A 466 -21.43 26.30 1.79
N GLU A 467 -21.49 27.03 0.67
CA GLU A 467 -22.55 26.88 -0.33
C GLU A 467 -22.46 25.52 -1.03
N THR A 468 -21.26 25.12 -1.46
CA THR A 468 -21.02 23.83 -2.11
C THR A 468 -21.28 22.65 -1.17
N GLU A 469 -20.92 22.77 0.09
CA GLU A 469 -21.24 21.77 1.12
C GLU A 469 -22.76 21.64 1.31
N ALA A 470 -23.48 22.76 1.44
CA ALA A 470 -24.93 22.76 1.56
C ALA A 470 -25.62 22.15 0.31
N GLU A 471 -25.08 22.41 -0.88
CA GLU A 471 -25.53 21.79 -2.14
C GLU A 471 -25.31 20.28 -2.15
N ALA A 472 -24.14 19.80 -1.72
CA ALA A 472 -23.82 18.36 -1.62
C ALA A 472 -24.75 17.65 -0.62
N VAL A 473 -25.00 18.24 0.55
CA VAL A 473 -25.98 17.70 1.52
C VAL A 473 -27.39 17.68 0.92
N ALA A 474 -27.80 18.75 0.24
CA ALA A 474 -29.11 18.79 -0.42
C ALA A 474 -29.22 17.78 -1.57
N TRP A 475 -28.12 17.49 -2.26
CA TRP A 475 -28.03 16.48 -3.31
C TRP A 475 -28.27 15.07 -2.77
N CYS A 476 -27.63 14.70 -1.66
CA CYS A 476 -27.88 13.46 -0.95
C CYS A 476 -29.33 13.37 -0.45
N ARG A 477 -29.84 14.40 0.23
CA ARG A 477 -31.20 14.39 0.79
C ARG A 477 -32.32 14.19 -0.23
N LYS A 478 -32.09 14.54 -1.51
CA LYS A 478 -33.04 14.29 -2.60
C LYS A 478 -33.05 12.83 -3.07
N ARG A 479 -32.01 12.05 -2.77
CA ARG A 479 -31.74 10.72 -3.34
C ARG A 479 -31.68 9.59 -2.31
N MET A 480 -31.47 9.92 -1.04
CA MET A 480 -31.42 8.94 0.05
C MET A 480 -32.06 9.47 1.34
N ALA A 481 -32.28 8.57 2.29
CA ALA A 481 -32.80 8.92 3.60
C ALA A 481 -31.84 9.85 4.35
N GLY A 482 -32.38 10.87 5.02
CA GLY A 482 -31.59 11.95 5.61
C GLY A 482 -30.56 11.52 6.65
N TYR A 483 -30.79 10.40 7.36
CA TYR A 483 -29.83 9.88 8.34
C TYR A 483 -28.56 9.30 7.70
N LYS A 484 -28.59 8.96 6.39
CA LYS A 484 -27.43 8.48 5.63
C LYS A 484 -26.59 9.62 5.05
N CYS A 485 -27.13 10.85 5.00
CA CYS A 485 -26.41 11.97 4.42
C CYS A 485 -25.19 12.33 5.28
N PRO A 486 -24.03 12.69 4.67
CA PRO A 486 -22.88 13.17 5.43
C PRO A 486 -23.25 14.38 6.29
N ARG A 487 -22.68 14.43 7.50
CA ARG A 487 -22.83 15.55 8.43
C ARG A 487 -21.65 16.50 8.41
N SER A 488 -20.53 16.06 7.85
CA SER A 488 -19.30 16.82 7.70
C SER A 488 -18.53 16.34 6.46
N PHE A 489 -17.67 17.22 5.96
CA PHE A 489 -16.86 16.98 4.77
C PHE A 489 -15.45 17.49 4.98
N GLU A 490 -14.49 16.91 4.27
CA GLU A 490 -13.12 17.41 4.15
C GLU A 490 -12.66 17.36 2.69
N THR A 491 -11.74 18.23 2.30
CA THR A 491 -11.26 18.33 0.92
C THR A 491 -9.83 17.85 0.78
N HIS A 492 -9.55 17.08 -0.27
CA HIS A 492 -8.22 16.58 -0.62
C HIS A 492 -7.89 16.92 -2.07
N ASP A 493 -6.62 17.17 -2.35
CA ASP A 493 -6.14 17.31 -3.73
C ASP A 493 -6.29 15.98 -4.50
N ALA A 494 -6.01 14.86 -3.83
CA ALA A 494 -6.26 13.51 -4.34
C ALA A 494 -6.50 12.55 -3.17
N LEU A 495 -7.47 11.64 -3.31
CA LEU A 495 -7.74 10.63 -2.29
C LEU A 495 -6.70 9.51 -2.33
N PRO A 496 -6.30 8.95 -1.16
CA PRO A 496 -5.29 7.90 -1.08
C PRO A 496 -5.75 6.60 -1.76
N ARG A 497 -4.93 6.06 -2.67
CA ARG A 497 -5.21 4.83 -3.41
C ARG A 497 -4.01 3.90 -3.41
N SER A 498 -4.27 2.60 -3.44
CA SER A 498 -3.25 1.58 -3.72
C SER A 498 -2.79 1.63 -5.18
N ALA A 499 -1.70 0.91 -5.50
CA ALA A 499 -1.22 0.75 -6.88
C ALA A 499 -2.25 0.10 -7.84
N ALA A 500 -3.19 -0.69 -7.32
CA ALA A 500 -4.35 -1.22 -8.07
C ALA A 500 -5.45 -0.18 -8.31
N GLY A 501 -5.29 1.05 -7.81
CA GLY A 501 -6.31 2.09 -7.85
C GLY A 501 -7.43 1.94 -6.82
N LYS A 502 -7.36 0.95 -5.91
CA LYS A 502 -8.31 0.79 -4.81
C LYS A 502 -8.16 1.92 -3.78
N LEU A 503 -9.27 2.59 -3.44
CA LEU A 503 -9.36 3.63 -2.41
C LEU A 503 -9.00 3.09 -1.02
N LEU A 504 -8.17 3.83 -0.27
CA LEU A 504 -7.70 3.47 1.06
C LEU A 504 -8.34 4.40 2.11
N LYS A 505 -9.39 3.95 2.80
CA LYS A 505 -10.10 4.75 3.82
C LYS A 505 -9.39 4.82 5.16
N ALA A 506 -8.56 3.82 5.49
CA ALA A 506 -7.85 3.75 6.76
C ALA A 506 -7.03 5.03 7.09
N PRO A 507 -6.18 5.56 6.20
CA PRO A 507 -5.45 6.79 6.49
C PRO A 507 -6.35 8.02 6.65
N LEU A 508 -7.47 8.10 5.91
CA LEU A 508 -8.44 9.19 6.04
C LEU A 508 -9.15 9.14 7.40
N ARG A 509 -9.63 7.95 7.78
CA ARG A 509 -10.33 7.73 9.05
C ARG A 509 -9.44 7.94 10.28
N ALA A 510 -8.16 7.58 10.18
CA ALA A 510 -7.20 7.71 11.28
C ALA A 510 -7.08 9.15 11.80
N ALA A 511 -7.28 10.16 10.94
CA ALA A 511 -7.24 11.57 11.34
C ALA A 511 -8.41 12.01 12.25
N TRP A 512 -9.46 11.18 12.39
CA TRP A 512 -10.71 11.55 13.07
C TRP A 512 -11.01 10.74 14.33
N TRP A 513 -10.31 9.64 14.57
CA TRP A 513 -10.55 8.77 15.72
C TRP A 513 -9.45 8.98 16.77
N ASP A 514 -9.84 9.48 17.93
CA ASP A 514 -8.99 9.79 19.10
C ASP A 514 -8.39 8.55 19.81
N ASP A 515 -8.35 7.39 19.16
CA ASP A 515 -7.52 6.27 19.63
C ASP A 515 -6.01 6.52 19.37
N ALA A 516 -5.65 7.64 18.76
CA ALA A 516 -4.34 8.23 18.94
C ALA A 516 -4.37 9.14 20.18
N GLU A 517 -3.86 8.62 21.31
CA GLU A 517 -3.53 9.43 22.49
C GLU A 517 -2.82 10.72 22.03
N SER A 518 -3.34 11.91 22.39
CA SER A 518 -2.74 13.18 21.92
C SER A 518 -1.26 13.22 22.33
N PRO A 519 -0.33 13.82 21.55
CA PRO A 519 1.09 13.83 21.91
C PRO A 519 1.33 14.37 23.32
N ALA A 520 0.53 15.35 23.75
CA ALA A 520 0.58 15.89 25.09
C ALA A 520 0.13 14.88 26.16
N GLU A 521 -0.96 14.14 25.94
CA GLU A 521 -1.45 13.12 26.88
C GLU A 521 -0.52 11.90 26.93
N TYR A 522 -0.02 11.45 25.77
CA TYR A 522 0.95 10.36 25.66
C TYR A 522 2.20 10.65 26.49
N TRP A 523 2.82 11.80 26.26
CA TRP A 523 4.04 12.16 26.98
C TRP A 523 3.76 12.43 28.46
N GLU A 524 2.64 13.06 28.81
CA GLU A 524 2.25 13.25 30.22
C GLU A 524 2.06 11.89 30.93
N GLY A 525 1.38 10.94 30.28
CA GLY A 525 1.25 9.57 30.76
C GLY A 525 2.61 8.90 31.00
N LYS A 526 3.53 9.00 30.03
CA LYS A 526 4.89 8.44 30.14
C LYS A 526 5.69 9.01 31.31
N TYR A 527 5.62 10.32 31.53
CA TYR A 527 6.29 10.94 32.68
C TYR A 527 5.63 10.56 34.02
N LEU A 528 4.32 10.29 34.03
CA LEU A 528 3.59 9.84 35.23
C LEU A 528 3.84 8.36 35.58
N GLU A 529 4.21 7.51 34.61
CA GLU A 529 4.50 6.08 34.84
C GLU A 529 5.60 5.83 35.89
N ARG A 530 6.56 6.74 36.02
CA ARG A 530 7.71 6.56 36.92
C ARG A 530 8.23 7.89 37.50
N PRO A 531 8.85 7.87 38.70
CA PRO A 531 9.34 9.09 39.36
C PRO A 531 10.43 9.86 38.61
N GLN A 532 11.15 9.17 37.72
CA GLN A 532 12.19 9.74 36.86
C GLN A 532 12.22 8.92 35.56
N LEU A 533 12.00 9.58 34.42
CA LEU A 533 11.96 8.93 33.11
C LEU A 533 13.34 8.91 32.46
N TRP A 534 14.08 10.03 32.59
CA TRP A 534 15.38 10.22 31.96
C TRP A 534 16.50 10.31 32.99
N SER A 535 17.72 10.01 32.57
CA SER A 535 18.88 9.94 33.48
C SER A 535 19.19 11.26 34.22
N GLY A 536 18.68 12.40 33.75
CA GLY A 536 18.97 13.73 34.28
C GLY A 536 20.41 14.19 34.05
N LYS A 537 21.20 13.45 33.25
CA LYS A 537 22.57 13.82 32.86
C LYS A 537 22.53 14.61 31.56
N VAL A 538 23.48 15.55 31.43
CA VAL A 538 23.72 16.28 30.18
C VAL A 538 24.14 15.32 29.06
N ASN A 539 23.69 15.59 27.84
CA ASN A 539 24.22 14.96 26.65
C ASN A 539 25.70 15.37 26.47
N PRO A 540 26.66 14.42 26.43
CA PRO A 540 28.07 14.75 26.27
C PRO A 540 28.39 15.46 24.96
N VAL A 541 27.59 15.25 23.90
CA VAL A 541 27.73 15.96 22.62
C VAL A 541 27.36 17.42 22.79
N LEU A 542 26.24 17.72 23.46
CA LEU A 542 25.86 19.09 23.82
C LEU A 542 26.97 19.74 24.66
N ALA A 543 27.42 19.06 25.72
CA ALA A 543 28.43 19.59 26.62
C ALA A 543 29.74 19.93 25.89
N ALA A 544 30.19 19.06 24.97
CA ALA A 544 31.39 19.28 24.18
C ALA A 544 31.26 20.49 23.24
N ASN A 545 30.13 20.62 22.54
CA ASN A 545 29.91 21.74 21.61
C ASN A 545 29.67 23.07 22.34
N ALA A 546 28.94 23.05 23.45
CA ALA A 546 28.60 24.25 24.21
C ALA A 546 29.77 24.78 25.05
N ALA A 547 30.72 23.94 25.45
CA ALA A 547 31.89 24.34 26.24
C ALA A 547 32.82 25.35 25.51
N GLU A 548 32.78 25.37 24.18
CA GLU A 548 33.58 26.29 23.36
C GLU A 548 32.86 27.61 23.08
N LEU A 549 31.59 27.72 23.45
CA LEU A 549 30.75 28.89 23.21
C LEU A 549 30.78 29.84 24.42
N THR A 550 30.64 31.15 24.16
CA THR A 550 30.46 32.14 25.23
C THR A 550 29.01 32.09 25.70
N PRO A 551 28.74 31.90 27.01
CA PRO A 551 27.38 31.82 27.50
C PRO A 551 26.58 33.10 27.28
N GLY A 552 25.38 32.92 26.74
CA GLY A 552 24.37 33.96 26.53
C GLY A 552 22.99 33.38 26.77
N ARG A 553 22.06 33.55 25.83
CA ARG A 553 20.74 32.92 25.88
C ARG A 553 20.73 31.57 25.17
N ALA A 554 20.23 30.54 25.83
CA ALA A 554 20.05 29.21 25.23
C ALA A 554 18.56 28.85 25.15
N LEU A 555 18.16 28.14 24.10
CA LEU A 555 16.85 27.50 23.96
C LEU A 555 17.06 25.99 23.87
N ASP A 556 16.43 25.24 24.78
CA ASP A 556 16.49 23.77 24.82
C ASP A 556 15.12 23.16 24.49
N LEU A 557 15.01 22.58 23.29
CA LEU A 557 13.77 22.02 22.74
C LEU A 557 13.63 20.54 23.09
N GLY A 558 12.48 20.17 23.67
CA GLY A 558 12.25 18.80 24.15
C GLY A 558 13.11 18.46 25.36
N CYS A 559 13.22 19.41 26.30
CA CYS A 559 14.18 19.37 27.40
C CYS A 559 13.93 18.22 28.41
N GLY A 560 12.77 17.57 28.34
CA GLY A 560 12.35 16.52 29.26
C GLY A 560 12.42 16.96 30.72
N GLU A 561 13.13 16.18 31.54
CA GLU A 561 13.32 16.50 32.97
C GLU A 561 14.49 17.47 33.21
N GLY A 562 15.05 18.08 32.14
CA GLY A 562 15.91 19.25 32.25
C GLY A 562 17.42 19.00 32.37
N GLY A 563 17.92 17.81 32.05
CA GLY A 563 19.34 17.47 32.24
C GLY A 563 20.30 18.44 31.52
N ASP A 564 19.98 18.78 30.27
CA ASP A 564 20.75 19.69 29.43
C ASP A 564 20.60 21.15 29.87
N ALA A 565 19.37 21.61 30.07
CA ALA A 565 19.06 22.93 30.60
C ALA A 565 19.75 23.23 31.94
N LEU A 566 19.75 22.27 32.88
CA LEU A 566 20.41 22.41 34.18
C LEU A 566 21.92 22.57 34.01
N TRP A 567 22.54 21.75 33.16
CA TRP A 567 23.98 21.84 32.92
C TRP A 567 24.38 23.15 32.24
N LEU A 568 23.63 23.60 31.23
CA LEU A 568 23.84 24.90 30.59
C LEU A 568 23.72 26.05 31.61
N ALA A 569 22.71 26.01 32.49
CA ALA A 569 22.57 26.97 33.57
C ALA A 569 23.73 26.90 34.59
N GLU A 570 24.34 25.73 34.83
CA GLU A 570 25.56 25.63 35.64
C GLU A 570 26.77 26.26 34.93
N GLN A 571 26.82 26.22 33.60
CA GLN A 571 27.92 26.79 32.79
C GLN A 571 27.79 28.30 32.51
N GLY A 572 26.75 28.97 33.00
CA GLY A 572 26.61 30.42 32.78
C GLY A 572 25.56 30.83 31.74
N TRP A 573 24.74 29.91 31.21
CA TRP A 573 23.68 30.25 30.25
C TRP A 573 22.36 30.65 30.93
N ASP A 574 21.63 31.60 30.32
CA ASP A 574 20.23 31.86 30.65
C ASP A 574 19.36 31.05 29.68
N VAL A 575 18.66 30.05 30.20
CA VAL A 575 18.07 28.97 29.40
C VAL A 575 16.55 29.11 29.35
N THR A 576 15.97 29.03 28.16
CA THR A 576 14.54 28.74 27.97
C THR A 576 14.42 27.24 27.70
N ALA A 577 13.81 26.49 28.61
CA ALA A 577 13.68 25.04 28.54
C ALA A 577 12.23 24.65 28.22
N VAL A 578 12.05 23.86 27.16
CA VAL A 578 10.73 23.64 26.57
C VAL A 578 10.39 22.17 26.48
N ASP A 579 9.19 21.82 26.93
CA ASP A 579 8.64 20.47 26.77
C ASP A 579 7.11 20.51 26.62
N ILE A 580 6.53 19.45 26.08
CA ILE A 580 5.09 19.29 25.93
C ILE A 580 4.43 18.86 27.27
N SER A 581 5.19 18.13 28.11
CA SER A 581 4.74 17.60 29.39
C SER A 581 4.91 18.61 30.54
N ARG A 582 3.84 18.79 31.32
CA ARG A 582 3.89 19.60 32.54
C ARG A 582 4.67 18.89 33.63
N THR A 583 4.48 17.58 33.79
CA THR A 583 5.21 16.80 34.79
C THR A 583 6.73 16.88 34.60
N ALA A 584 7.21 16.83 33.35
CA ALA A 584 8.63 16.94 33.05
C ALA A 584 9.21 18.31 33.47
N LEU A 585 8.52 19.39 33.09
CA LEU A 585 8.90 20.77 33.44
C LEU A 585 8.87 21.01 34.96
N ASP A 586 7.84 20.54 35.67
CA ASP A 586 7.73 20.70 37.12
C ASP A 586 8.88 19.97 37.85
N ARG A 587 9.28 18.79 37.36
CA ARG A 587 10.43 18.04 37.90
C ARG A 587 11.75 18.75 37.62
N GLY A 588 11.94 19.28 36.40
CA GLY A 588 13.10 20.08 36.02
C GLY A 588 13.23 21.33 36.89
N ALA A 589 12.13 22.06 37.07
CA ALA A 589 12.07 23.25 37.92
C ALA A 589 12.42 22.93 39.39
N ALA A 590 11.87 21.84 39.95
CA ALA A 590 12.22 21.42 41.31
C ALA A 590 13.72 21.06 41.46
N GLN A 591 14.33 20.47 40.43
CA GLN A 591 15.77 20.22 40.42
C GLN A 591 16.59 21.51 40.30
N ALA A 592 16.14 22.48 39.49
CA ALA A 592 16.77 23.78 39.37
C ALA A 592 16.74 24.54 40.70
N ASP A 593 15.61 24.54 41.39
CA ASP A 593 15.45 25.12 42.73
C ASP A 593 16.44 24.50 43.72
N ALA A 594 16.55 23.17 43.73
CA ALA A 594 17.47 22.44 44.62
C ALA A 594 18.95 22.76 44.36
N ARG A 595 19.30 23.18 43.13
CA ARG A 595 20.67 23.57 42.73
C ARG A 595 20.90 25.09 42.78
N GLY A 596 19.89 25.89 43.12
CA GLY A 596 19.98 27.36 43.12
C GLY A 596 20.05 27.98 41.72
N LEU A 597 19.44 27.33 40.73
CA LEU A 597 19.46 27.72 39.32
C LEU A 597 18.11 28.28 38.83
N ALA A 598 17.12 28.41 39.71
CA ALA A 598 15.75 28.81 39.38
C ALA A 598 15.67 30.12 38.57
N ASP A 599 16.49 31.11 38.91
CA ASP A 599 16.51 32.42 38.25
C ASP A 599 17.16 32.40 36.86
N ARG A 600 17.67 31.23 36.42
CA ARG A 600 18.44 31.07 35.17
C ARG A 600 17.73 30.20 34.13
N ILE A 601 16.65 29.55 34.50
CA ILE A 601 15.91 28.65 33.61
C ILE A 601 14.44 29.07 33.59
N ASP A 602 13.97 29.46 32.41
CA ASP A 602 12.57 29.72 32.12
C ASP A 602 11.94 28.47 31.52
N TRP A 603 11.07 27.80 32.29
CA TRP A 603 10.41 26.56 31.90
C TRP A 603 9.10 26.87 31.19
N GLN A 604 9.00 26.50 29.92
CA GLN A 604 7.84 26.81 29.08
C GLN A 604 7.19 25.55 28.52
N ARG A 605 5.86 25.47 28.62
CA ARG A 605 5.10 24.38 28.01
C ARG A 605 4.72 24.76 26.58
N HIS A 606 5.23 24.02 25.61
CA HIS A 606 4.85 24.16 24.21
C HIS A 606 4.60 22.81 23.57
N GLU A 607 3.50 22.72 22.82
CA GLU A 607 3.36 21.77 21.74
C GLU A 607 3.99 22.39 20.50
N LEU A 608 5.21 21.95 20.17
CA LEU A 608 6.08 22.64 19.20
C LEU A 608 5.53 22.67 17.76
N GLY A 609 4.59 21.78 17.44
CA GLY A 609 3.81 21.84 16.20
C GLY A 609 2.91 23.08 16.14
N ASP A 610 2.29 23.44 17.26
CA ASP A 610 1.29 24.51 17.32
C ASP A 610 1.89 25.86 17.76
N SER A 611 2.81 25.84 18.71
CA SER A 611 3.35 27.03 19.38
C SER A 611 4.85 26.90 19.59
N PHE A 612 5.59 28.01 19.62
CA PHE A 612 7.05 27.99 19.75
C PHE A 612 7.50 29.19 20.59
N PRO A 613 8.58 29.04 21.39
CA PRO A 613 9.09 30.12 22.22
C PRO A 613 9.48 31.35 21.43
N GLU A 614 9.14 32.53 21.95
CA GLU A 614 9.54 33.80 21.33
C GLU A 614 10.97 34.18 21.71
N GLY A 615 11.72 34.75 20.76
CA GLY A 615 13.03 35.34 21.01
C GLY A 615 14.14 34.86 20.07
N ASN A 616 15.33 35.43 20.25
CA ASN A 616 16.55 35.00 19.58
C ASN A 616 17.55 34.49 20.61
N TYR A 617 18.27 33.43 20.26
CA TYR A 617 19.13 32.67 21.17
C TYR A 617 20.53 32.50 20.59
N ASP A 618 21.55 32.58 21.45
CA ASP A 618 22.95 32.38 21.10
C ASP A 618 23.27 30.88 20.91
N LEU A 619 22.47 30.01 21.54
CA LEU A 619 22.46 28.55 21.34
C LEU A 619 21.00 28.07 21.25
N VAL A 620 20.66 27.31 20.21
CA VAL A 620 19.42 26.53 20.15
C VAL A 620 19.80 25.05 20.09
N SER A 621 19.35 24.26 21.06
CA SER A 621 19.56 22.81 21.10
C SER A 621 18.25 22.06 20.86
N ALA A 622 18.31 21.02 20.03
CA ALA A 622 17.26 20.03 19.88
C ALA A 622 17.90 18.63 20.02
N GLN A 623 17.74 18.02 21.19
CA GLN A 623 18.36 16.75 21.51
C GLN A 623 17.29 15.65 21.48
N PHE A 624 17.47 14.65 20.61
CA PHE A 624 16.59 13.50 20.42
C PHE A 624 15.11 13.87 20.26
N LEU A 625 14.85 14.97 19.55
CA LEU A 625 13.50 15.50 19.33
C LEU A 625 12.72 14.62 18.34
N HIS A 626 12.21 13.50 18.84
CA HIS A 626 11.37 12.53 18.13
C HIS A 626 10.15 12.19 19.00
N SER A 627 9.02 11.85 18.37
CA SER A 627 7.79 11.44 19.06
C SER A 627 7.25 10.16 18.45
N ALA A 628 6.57 9.33 19.26
CA ALA A 628 5.85 8.16 18.78
C ALA A 628 4.57 8.51 18.00
N GLY A 629 4.09 9.76 18.12
CA GLY A 629 2.99 10.33 17.33
C GLY A 629 3.45 11.21 16.17
N ALA A 630 2.52 11.68 15.34
CA ALA A 630 2.80 12.58 14.22
C ALA A 630 3.42 13.90 14.72
N LEU A 631 4.74 14.06 14.56
CA LEU A 631 5.48 15.27 14.86
C LEU A 631 6.00 15.88 13.56
N ALA A 632 5.62 17.12 13.24
CA ALA A 632 6.15 17.90 12.13
C ALA A 632 7.60 18.35 12.41
N ARG A 633 8.50 17.38 12.63
CA ARG A 633 9.86 17.60 13.13
C ARG A 633 10.66 18.55 12.24
N THR A 634 10.56 18.40 10.93
CA THR A 634 11.23 19.28 9.96
C THR A 634 10.81 20.75 10.13
N ASP A 635 9.51 21.01 10.28
CA ASP A 635 9.01 22.39 10.48
C ASP A 635 9.46 22.98 11.82
N ILE A 636 9.52 22.16 12.87
CA ILE A 636 10.02 22.57 14.19
C ILE A 636 11.51 22.93 14.10
N LEU A 637 12.32 22.12 13.41
CA LEU A 637 13.75 22.38 13.24
C LEU A 637 14.01 23.62 12.38
N ARG A 638 13.19 23.89 11.35
CA ARG A 638 13.24 25.16 10.59
C ARG A 638 12.93 26.37 11.47
N ARG A 639 11.92 26.27 12.34
CA ARG A 639 11.62 27.32 13.34
C ARG A 639 12.77 27.50 14.33
N ALA A 640 13.41 26.40 14.76
CA ALA A 640 14.59 26.42 15.61
C ALA A 640 15.76 27.16 14.95
N ALA A 641 16.05 26.88 13.67
CA ALA A 641 17.06 27.62 12.91
C ALA A 641 16.73 29.14 12.83
N GLY A 642 15.45 29.48 12.64
CA GLY A 642 14.98 30.87 12.65
C GLY A 642 15.22 31.61 13.96
N ALA A 643 15.17 30.90 15.10
CA ALA A 643 15.36 31.45 16.44
C ALA A 643 16.84 31.67 16.83
N VAL A 644 17.79 31.22 16.01
CA VAL A 644 19.23 31.41 16.28
C VAL A 644 19.64 32.84 15.94
N ALA A 645 20.23 33.55 16.90
CA ALA A 645 20.73 34.91 16.69
C ALA A 645 21.87 34.95 15.65
N PRO A 646 22.11 36.10 14.97
CA PRO A 646 23.33 36.28 14.18
C PRO A 646 24.58 36.04 15.04
N GLY A 647 25.46 35.15 14.60
CA GLY A 647 26.58 34.69 15.42
C GLY A 647 26.18 33.67 16.50
N GLY A 648 24.99 33.07 16.45
CA GLY A 648 24.55 31.99 17.33
C GLY A 648 24.73 30.61 16.69
N THR A 649 24.50 29.55 17.47
CA THR A 649 24.64 28.15 17.03
C THR A 649 23.31 27.38 17.12
N LEU A 650 22.98 26.61 16.08
CA LEU A 650 21.99 25.53 16.13
C LEU A 650 22.72 24.21 16.35
N LEU A 651 22.33 23.45 17.36
CA LEU A 651 22.84 22.11 17.63
C LEU A 651 21.69 21.10 17.65
N ILE A 652 21.70 20.18 16.68
CA ILE A 652 20.75 19.06 16.60
C ILE A 652 21.53 17.79 16.86
N VAL A 653 21.02 16.99 17.80
CA VAL A 653 21.51 15.63 18.03
C VAL A 653 20.33 14.69 17.89
N SER A 654 20.41 13.75 16.97
CA SER A 654 19.37 12.76 16.68
C SER A 654 19.92 11.37 16.98
N HIS A 655 19.05 10.38 17.17
CA HIS A 655 19.50 9.00 17.06
C HIS A 655 19.83 8.73 15.59
N ALA A 656 21.00 8.15 15.30
CA ALA A 656 21.28 7.53 14.00
C ALA A 656 21.00 6.01 14.04
N GLU A 657 20.97 5.43 15.24
CA GLU A 657 20.55 4.06 15.50
C GLU A 657 19.59 4.01 16.70
N PHE A 658 18.57 3.15 16.64
CA PHE A 658 17.63 2.99 17.75
C PHE A 658 18.33 2.38 18.97
N PRO A 659 18.10 2.89 20.18
CA PRO A 659 18.63 2.27 21.39
C PRO A 659 18.12 0.82 21.53
N PRO A 660 18.95 -0.13 22.02
CA PRO A 660 18.53 -1.54 22.18
C PRO A 660 17.35 -1.76 23.13
N TRP A 661 16.98 -0.76 23.91
CA TRP A 661 15.87 -0.76 24.87
C TRP A 661 14.67 0.09 24.40
N ALA A 662 14.70 0.63 23.18
CA ALA A 662 13.55 1.30 22.60
C ALA A 662 12.52 0.25 22.15
N GLU A 663 11.27 0.41 22.59
CA GLU A 663 10.14 -0.34 22.06
C GLU A 663 9.74 0.31 20.72
N VAL A 664 10.44 -0.07 19.66
CA VAL A 664 10.21 0.43 18.31
C VAL A 664 9.26 -0.55 17.61
N SER A 665 8.14 -0.04 17.09
CA SER A 665 7.27 -0.83 16.19
C SER A 665 8.10 -1.27 14.98
N GLU A 666 7.89 -2.49 14.49
CA GLU A 666 8.57 -2.99 13.27
C GLU A 666 8.30 -2.09 12.04
N ASP A 667 7.27 -1.24 12.09
CA ASP A 667 6.87 -0.27 11.06
C ASP A 667 7.43 1.17 11.25
N ALA A 668 8.35 1.41 12.19
CA ALA A 668 8.86 2.76 12.45
C ALA A 668 9.73 3.28 11.27
N PRO A 669 9.52 4.52 10.77
CA PRO A 669 10.37 5.09 9.73
C PRO A 669 11.83 5.14 10.21
N GLY A 670 12.76 4.96 9.26
CA GLY A 670 14.20 5.03 9.53
C GLY A 670 14.60 6.34 10.20
N LEU A 671 15.59 6.28 11.08
CA LEU A 671 16.13 7.47 11.73
C LEU A 671 16.83 8.35 10.68
N PRO A 672 16.67 9.69 10.75
CA PRO A 672 17.23 10.58 9.74
C PRO A 672 18.76 10.59 9.82
N GLU A 673 19.41 10.49 8.66
CA GLU A 673 20.84 10.73 8.54
C GLU A 673 21.13 12.23 8.72
N PRO A 674 22.27 12.64 9.33
CA PRO A 674 22.62 14.04 9.52
C PRO A 674 22.61 14.88 8.24
N ALA A 675 22.97 14.28 7.11
CA ALA A 675 22.97 14.96 5.81
C ALA A 675 21.55 15.28 5.33
N ASP A 676 20.60 14.39 5.59
CA ASP A 676 19.19 14.57 5.21
C ASP A 676 18.53 15.60 6.11
N ASP A 677 18.74 15.51 7.44
CA ASP A 677 18.28 16.53 8.40
C ASP A 677 18.85 17.92 8.04
N LEU A 678 20.11 18.01 7.60
CA LEU A 678 20.71 19.27 7.17
C LEU A 678 20.07 19.82 5.88
N ALA A 679 19.77 18.95 4.92
CA ALA A 679 19.10 19.34 3.68
C ALA A 679 17.68 19.86 3.97
N ASP A 680 16.96 19.19 4.88
CA ASP A 680 15.60 19.51 5.27
C ASP A 680 15.46 20.85 6.01
N LEU A 681 16.52 21.29 6.71
CA LEU A 681 16.57 22.61 7.33
C LEU A 681 16.43 23.76 6.34
N ASP A 682 16.75 23.55 5.05
CA ASP A 682 16.66 24.53 3.96
C ASP A 682 17.33 25.88 4.31
N VAL A 683 18.48 25.82 4.98
CA VAL A 683 19.25 27.00 5.38
C VAL A 683 20.14 27.51 4.23
N ASP A 684 20.14 28.83 4.01
CA ASP A 684 20.98 29.43 2.97
C ASP A 684 22.48 29.32 3.33
N PRO A 685 23.32 28.68 2.49
CA PRO A 685 24.75 28.52 2.75
C PRO A 685 25.54 29.85 2.74
N THR A 686 24.92 30.96 2.32
CA THR A 686 25.49 32.30 2.43
C THR A 686 25.34 32.89 3.83
N ASP A 687 24.32 32.47 4.58
CA ASP A 687 23.98 32.94 5.94
C ASP A 687 24.45 31.99 7.05
N TRP A 688 24.74 30.74 6.70
CA TRP A 688 25.12 29.69 7.65
C TRP A 688 26.47 29.05 7.33
N ASP A 689 27.13 28.57 8.38
CA ASP A 689 28.36 27.78 8.28
C ASP A 689 28.17 26.43 8.98
N VAL A 690 28.31 25.35 8.23
CA VAL A 690 28.18 23.98 8.74
C VAL A 690 29.46 23.63 9.50
N GLN A 691 29.42 23.70 10.83
CA GLN A 691 30.57 23.35 11.67
C GLN A 691 30.73 21.83 11.76
N ARG A 692 29.60 21.11 11.78
CA ARG A 692 29.56 19.66 11.92
C ARG A 692 28.31 19.07 11.29
N CYS A 693 28.47 17.95 10.60
CA CYS A 693 27.40 17.14 10.04
C CYS A 693 27.95 15.71 9.88
N ASP A 694 27.91 14.94 10.96
CA ASP A 694 28.49 13.60 11.05
C ASP A 694 27.77 12.75 12.11
N THR A 695 28.20 11.50 12.27
CA THR A 695 27.76 10.62 13.34
C THR A 695 28.82 10.52 14.45
N ALA A 696 28.38 10.32 15.69
CA ALA A 696 29.26 10.06 16.83
C ALA A 696 28.75 8.94 17.73
N GLU A 697 29.68 8.09 18.15
CA GLU A 697 29.42 7.07 19.15
C GLU A 697 29.30 7.67 20.55
N ARG A 698 28.35 7.18 21.32
CA ARG A 698 28.15 7.54 22.73
C ARG A 698 27.79 6.32 23.56
N GLN A 699 28.38 6.25 24.77
CA GLN A 699 27.93 5.31 25.78
C GLN A 699 26.61 5.79 26.39
N ALA A 700 25.60 4.93 26.38
CA ALA A 700 24.28 5.20 26.94
C ALA A 700 23.89 4.12 27.94
N THR A 701 23.16 4.54 28.97
CA THR A 701 22.55 3.63 29.95
C THR A 701 21.04 3.71 29.80
N GLY A 702 20.40 2.58 29.49
CA GLY A 702 18.96 2.47 29.35
C GLY A 702 18.22 2.63 30.68
N PRO A 703 16.88 2.78 30.63
CA PRO A 703 16.05 3.03 31.81
C PRO A 703 16.11 1.92 32.87
N ASN A 704 16.50 0.70 32.48
CA ASN A 704 16.68 -0.46 33.37
C ASN A 704 18.16 -0.72 33.75
N GLY A 705 19.07 0.22 33.46
CA GLY A 705 20.50 0.11 33.79
C GLY A 705 21.36 -0.66 32.78
N GLN A 706 20.82 -0.97 31.59
CA GLN A 706 21.55 -1.63 30.49
C GLN A 706 22.56 -0.66 29.87
N GLU A 707 23.78 -1.10 29.59
CA GLU A 707 24.78 -0.28 28.87
C GLU A 707 24.82 -0.64 27.38
N ALA A 708 24.88 0.37 26.51
CA ALA A 708 25.07 0.20 25.06
C ALA A 708 25.92 1.35 24.48
N THR A 709 26.59 1.07 23.36
CA THR A 709 27.15 2.11 22.50
C THR A 709 26.10 2.46 21.45
N LEU A 710 25.70 3.72 21.39
CA LEU A 710 24.74 4.23 20.42
C LEU A 710 25.45 5.14 19.42
N VAL A 711 24.95 5.18 18.19
CA VAL A 711 25.37 6.15 17.19
C VAL A 711 24.35 7.28 17.15
N ASP A 712 24.80 8.50 17.41
CA ASP A 712 24.00 9.71 17.34
C ASP A 712 24.39 10.51 16.08
N GLY A 713 23.40 11.04 15.37
CA GLY A 713 23.60 12.00 14.31
C GLY A 713 23.78 13.41 14.88
N VAL A 714 24.80 14.15 14.43
CA VAL A 714 25.16 15.46 14.99
C VAL A 714 25.26 16.51 13.89
N ILE A 715 24.45 17.56 14.04
CA ILE A 715 24.49 18.75 13.18
C ILE A 715 24.76 19.97 14.05
N ALA A 716 25.84 20.69 13.75
CA ALA A 716 26.14 21.97 14.36
C ALA A 716 26.28 23.04 13.28
N LEU A 717 25.39 24.04 13.31
CA LEU A 717 25.38 25.16 12.36
C LEU A 717 25.65 26.47 13.08
N ARG A 718 26.53 27.29 12.54
CA ARG A 718 26.80 28.64 13.02
C ARG A 718 26.14 29.65 12.09
N ARG A 719 25.24 30.48 12.62
CA ARG A 719 24.67 31.59 11.86
C ARG A 719 25.71 32.69 11.74
N ARG A 720 25.94 33.21 10.54
CA ARG A 720 26.93 34.27 10.32
C ARG A 720 26.47 35.59 10.95
N THR A 721 27.42 36.36 11.45
CA THR A 721 27.21 37.76 11.83
C THR A 721 27.20 38.59 10.55
N SER A 722 26.04 38.74 9.92
CA SER A 722 25.87 39.61 8.74
C SER A 722 26.44 41.01 8.98
#